data_AF-A0A534P617-F1
#
_entry.id   AF-A0A534P617-F1
#
_cell.length_a   1.000
_cell.length_b   1.000
_cell.length_c   1.000
_cell.angle_alpha   90.00
_cell.angle_beta   90.00
_cell.angle_gamma   90.00
#
_symmetry.space_group_name_H-M   'P 1'
#
loop_
_entity.id
_entity.type
_entity.pdbx_description
1 polymer ?
#
loop_
_entity_poly.entity_id
_entity_poly.type
_entity_poly.pdbx_seq_one_letter_code
_entity_poly.pdbx_strand_id
1 'polypeptide(L)'
;MSPIITDGRPAGRTHHSILDYPNPFESEKPMTSNKMKTAVWAVPLALLVAGTSARAAGTTVNLTAPDSLKTLKVPEPAALMTIVKDRKAAITLGKALFWDMQVGSDGVQACASCHFHAGADSRSKNEVNPGQAGGDNTFQMVPGPDSTVTPANFPFHRVADRDDRLSSVLKDTNDVMGSQGVFLGDFLGLTRGLAEEIGNPSPDAVFHVGANNTRRVTGRNAPSVINAAFNYNNFWDGRANFIFNGADPFGDADVNARVFSDDGTGALKAVAIHLENSSLASQAVGPPGNGTEMSLGNRTFPDIGKKLLSLRPLGKQMVHESDSVLGPLARKTARWTRPGLNTTYTDMVKAAFRSQYWNVTSQVVSIDGAGAHLAPRPAAELAQNQYTQIEANFALFFGLAVQMYEDTLISDDSPFDRFQEGDTSALSRSAQEGLNLFLTPADPAFAGGSCFNCHFGPEFTKATVSNVGRVNFTGDLPEQIIERMDMNDGHGATYDSGFYNIGVRPTEEDLGRGGSDPFGYPLSFTARALMLQNGTKLPFPNPANICGDGKTQPCPMNRVAIDGTFKTPSLRNVELTGPYFHNGGQATLMQVLDFYTRGGDFHEHNIATLDSDIQTRSASSTSWTSSSRSPTSASAGRRLPSITPSCSSRTARRATAHR
;
A
#
# COMPACT_ATOMS: atom_id res chain seq x y z
N MET A 1 -30.81 -4.13 -56.60
CA MET A 1 -31.25 -5.42 -57.19
C MET A 1 -31.69 -6.30 -56.04
N SER A 2 -32.96 -6.68 -56.02
CA SER A 2 -33.55 -7.77 -55.23
C SER A 2 -33.91 -8.91 -56.22
N PRO A 3 -34.38 -10.12 -55.82
CA PRO A 3 -34.77 -10.64 -54.49
C PRO A 3 -33.90 -11.89 -54.13
N ILE A 4 -34.27 -13.00 -53.43
CA ILE A 4 -35.57 -13.52 -52.95
C ILE A 4 -35.46 -14.48 -51.74
N ILE A 5 -36.46 -14.36 -50.84
CA ILE A 5 -37.25 -15.35 -50.06
C ILE A 5 -37.02 -16.83 -50.49
N THR A 6 -36.97 -17.88 -49.63
CA THR A 6 -38.08 -18.41 -48.78
C THR A 6 -37.66 -19.24 -47.55
N ASP A 7 -38.65 -19.41 -46.66
CA ASP A 7 -38.74 -20.27 -45.45
C ASP A 7 -38.78 -21.79 -45.76
N GLY A 8 -38.67 -22.67 -44.74
CA GLY A 8 -38.96 -24.12 -44.87
C GLY A 8 -38.34 -25.12 -43.87
N ARG A 9 -39.16 -25.63 -42.93
CA ARG A 9 -39.03 -26.99 -42.30
C ARG A 9 -39.84 -28.02 -43.17
N PRO A 10 -39.75 -29.37 -43.03
CA PRO A 10 -39.31 -30.17 -41.86
C PRO A 10 -38.55 -31.50 -42.11
N ALA A 11 -38.16 -32.14 -40.98
CA ALA A 11 -37.93 -33.57 -40.67
C ALA A 11 -37.66 -34.65 -41.76
N GLY A 12 -36.55 -35.40 -41.59
CA GLY A 12 -36.28 -36.71 -42.22
C GLY A 12 -35.12 -37.47 -41.53
N ARG A 13 -35.20 -38.81 -41.44
CA ARG A 13 -34.16 -39.73 -40.87
C ARG A 13 -33.07 -40.05 -41.93
N THR A 14 -31.91 -40.68 -41.70
CA THR A 14 -31.50 -41.86 -40.87
C THR A 14 -29.97 -42.01 -40.75
N HIS A 15 -29.48 -42.70 -39.68
CA HIS A 15 -28.19 -43.43 -39.51
C HIS A 15 -26.85 -42.71 -39.83
N HIS A 16 -25.74 -42.82 -39.07
CA HIS A 16 -25.23 -43.86 -38.15
C HIS A 16 -24.61 -43.22 -36.88
N SER A 17 -24.96 -43.66 -35.67
CA SER A 17 -24.35 -44.75 -34.86
C SER A 17 -23.12 -44.33 -34.03
N ILE A 18 -23.35 -44.25 -32.72
CA ILE A 18 -22.37 -43.99 -31.64
C ILE A 18 -22.25 -45.28 -30.81
N LEU A 19 -21.08 -45.49 -30.20
CA LEU A 19 -20.85 -46.33 -29.01
C LEU A 19 -19.73 -45.67 -28.19
N ASP A 20 -19.53 -45.96 -26.91
CA ASP A 20 -20.36 -45.91 -25.70
C ASP A 20 -19.42 -46.28 -24.51
N TYR A 21 -19.88 -46.05 -23.28
CA TYR A 21 -19.18 -46.34 -21.99
C TYR A 21 -19.26 -47.86 -21.62
N PRO A 22 -18.83 -48.38 -20.42
CA PRO A 22 -18.33 -47.75 -19.18
C PRO A 22 -17.13 -48.43 -18.45
N ASN A 23 -16.83 -47.95 -17.23
CA ASN A 23 -15.92 -48.49 -16.20
C ASN A 23 -16.63 -49.54 -15.29
N PRO A 24 -15.94 -50.55 -14.72
CA PRO A 24 -16.00 -50.72 -13.24
C PRO A 24 -14.79 -51.40 -12.51
N PHE A 25 -14.62 -51.01 -11.24
CA PHE A 25 -14.22 -51.76 -10.02
C PHE A 25 -13.05 -52.80 -9.94
N GLU A 26 -12.10 -52.47 -9.05
CA GLU A 26 -11.44 -53.26 -7.98
C GLU A 26 -10.98 -54.73 -8.09
N SER A 27 -9.79 -54.95 -7.49
CA SER A 27 -9.41 -56.03 -6.53
C SER A 27 -8.33 -57.07 -6.93
N GLU A 28 -7.79 -57.69 -5.88
CA GLU A 28 -6.85 -58.83 -5.77
C GLU A 28 -5.33 -58.66 -6.08
N LYS A 29 -4.53 -59.11 -5.11
CA LYS A 29 -3.11 -59.57 -5.22
C LYS A 29 -3.12 -61.08 -4.93
N PRO A 30 -2.15 -61.87 -5.45
CA PRO A 30 -1.05 -62.28 -4.56
C PRO A 30 0.32 -62.51 -5.24
N MET A 31 1.37 -62.62 -4.39
CA MET A 31 2.57 -63.50 -4.41
C MET A 31 3.08 -64.11 -5.76
N THR A 32 4.39 -64.27 -6.03
CA THR A 32 5.58 -64.44 -5.15
C THR A 32 6.91 -64.38 -5.92
N SER A 33 8.04 -64.38 -5.19
CA SER A 33 9.35 -65.00 -5.57
C SER A 33 10.25 -64.28 -6.60
N ASN A 34 11.60 -64.29 -6.53
CA ASN A 34 12.60 -64.57 -5.46
C ASN A 34 14.03 -64.27 -6.02
N LYS A 35 15.05 -64.12 -5.16
CA LYS A 35 16.52 -64.14 -5.43
C LYS A 35 17.11 -62.89 -6.14
N MET A 36 18.38 -62.48 -5.93
CA MET A 36 19.38 -62.84 -4.90
C MET A 36 20.49 -61.78 -4.74
N LYS A 37 21.00 -61.67 -3.51
CA LYS A 37 22.41 -61.40 -3.10
C LYS A 37 23.15 -60.11 -3.54
N THR A 38 23.50 -59.36 -2.50
CA THR A 38 24.64 -58.44 -2.37
C THR A 38 25.98 -58.96 -2.93
N ALA A 39 26.81 -58.05 -3.43
CA ALA A 39 28.27 -58.17 -3.44
C ALA A 39 28.91 -56.81 -3.09
N VAL A 40 29.88 -56.81 -2.17
CA VAL A 40 30.67 -55.63 -1.79
C VAL A 40 32.10 -55.82 -2.28
N TRP A 41 32.66 -54.81 -2.94
CA TRP A 41 34.09 -54.66 -3.20
C TRP A 41 34.49 -53.19 -3.01
N ALA A 42 35.74 -52.96 -2.62
CA ALA A 42 36.23 -51.65 -2.20
C ALA A 42 37.71 -51.47 -2.56
N VAL A 43 38.21 -50.22 -2.46
CA VAL A 43 39.64 -49.81 -2.60
C VAL A 43 40.12 -49.86 -4.09
N PRO A 44 41.00 -48.93 -4.57
CA PRO A 44 41.81 -47.95 -3.83
C PRO A 44 41.53 -46.47 -4.09
N LEU A 45 41.95 -45.66 -3.11
CA LEU A 45 42.28 -44.24 -3.27
C LEU A 45 43.67 -44.12 -3.94
N ALA A 46 43.83 -43.27 -4.95
CA ALA A 46 45.12 -42.90 -5.51
C ALA A 46 45.22 -41.38 -5.68
N LEU A 47 46.16 -40.73 -4.98
CA LEU A 47 46.45 -39.32 -5.20
C LEU A 47 47.25 -39.15 -6.49
N LEU A 48 46.83 -38.22 -7.34
CA LEU A 48 47.66 -37.67 -8.41
C LEU A 48 47.46 -36.15 -8.45
N VAL A 49 48.42 -35.43 -7.88
CA VAL A 49 48.42 -33.96 -7.87
C VAL A 49 48.92 -33.46 -9.22
N ALA A 50 47.98 -33.10 -10.10
CA ALA A 50 48.25 -32.38 -11.35
C ALA A 50 47.52 -31.03 -11.31
N GLY A 51 48.26 -29.95 -11.08
CA GLY A 51 47.68 -28.62 -10.92
C GLY A 51 47.21 -28.01 -12.25
N THR A 52 45.91 -28.00 -12.49
CA THR A 52 45.28 -27.12 -13.49
C THR A 52 44.30 -26.17 -12.78
N SER A 53 44.45 -24.87 -13.01
CA SER A 53 43.57 -23.85 -12.43
C SER A 53 42.25 -23.77 -13.20
N ALA A 54 41.46 -24.85 -13.15
CA ALA A 54 40.11 -24.88 -13.68
C ALA A 54 39.23 -23.95 -12.85
N ARG A 55 39.05 -22.71 -13.31
CA ARG A 55 37.91 -21.89 -12.91
C ARG A 55 36.65 -22.67 -13.29
N ALA A 56 35.97 -23.25 -12.30
CA ALA A 56 34.61 -23.73 -12.49
C ALA A 56 33.76 -22.54 -12.95
N ALA A 57 33.39 -22.53 -14.23
CA ALA A 57 32.32 -21.67 -14.72
C ALA A 57 31.06 -22.14 -14.00
N GLY A 58 30.63 -21.36 -12.99
CA GLY A 58 29.49 -21.74 -12.16
C GLY A 58 28.27 -21.96 -13.05
N THR A 59 27.72 -23.18 -13.01
CA THR A 59 26.42 -23.47 -13.59
C THR A 59 25.42 -22.50 -13.01
N THR A 60 24.76 -21.71 -13.86
CA THR A 60 23.70 -20.81 -13.45
C THR A 60 22.60 -21.62 -12.79
N VAL A 61 22.48 -21.53 -11.46
CA VAL A 61 21.32 -22.06 -10.74
C VAL A 61 20.13 -21.26 -11.22
N ASN A 62 19.28 -21.90 -12.01
CA ASN A 62 18.14 -21.25 -12.64
C ASN A 62 17.01 -21.12 -11.61
N LEU A 63 17.19 -20.20 -10.67
CA LEU A 63 16.20 -19.85 -9.66
C LEU A 63 14.93 -19.37 -10.37
N THR A 64 13.77 -19.91 -9.98
CA THR A 64 12.46 -19.34 -10.30
C THR A 64 12.24 -18.07 -9.47
N ALA A 65 13.03 -17.04 -9.75
CA ALA A 65 12.77 -15.68 -9.30
C ALA A 65 11.44 -15.18 -9.89
N PRO A 66 10.71 -14.28 -9.21
CA PRO A 66 9.44 -13.74 -9.72
C PRO A 66 9.58 -13.10 -11.10
N ASP A 67 8.52 -13.13 -11.90
CA ASP A 67 8.52 -12.47 -13.20
C ASP A 67 8.74 -10.95 -13.10
N SER A 68 9.05 -10.33 -14.25
CA SER A 68 8.99 -8.87 -14.38
C SER A 68 7.60 -8.34 -14.02
N LEU A 69 7.53 -7.13 -13.42
CA LEU A 69 6.26 -6.47 -13.13
C LEU A 69 5.43 -6.21 -14.39
N LYS A 70 6.06 -6.13 -15.57
CA LYS A 70 5.38 -6.00 -16.88
C LYS A 70 4.45 -7.18 -17.22
N THR A 71 4.55 -8.31 -16.50
CA THR A 71 3.63 -9.44 -16.65
C THR A 71 2.28 -9.22 -15.95
N LEU A 72 2.23 -8.32 -14.96
CA LEU A 72 1.03 -8.01 -14.20
C LEU A 72 0.25 -6.85 -14.83
N LYS A 73 -1.06 -6.85 -14.58
CA LYS A 73 -1.95 -5.74 -14.90
C LYS A 73 -2.34 -5.05 -13.60
N VAL A 74 -2.40 -3.72 -13.62
CA VAL A 74 -3.02 -2.93 -12.55
C VAL A 74 -4.46 -3.43 -12.35
N PRO A 75 -4.90 -3.77 -11.12
CA PRO A 75 -6.27 -4.12 -10.83
C PRO A 75 -7.23 -2.97 -11.14
N GLU A 76 -8.40 -3.24 -11.71
CA GLU A 76 -9.39 -2.21 -12.03
C GLU A 76 -10.79 -2.56 -11.51
N PRO A 77 -11.59 -1.58 -11.05
CA PRO A 77 -12.96 -1.85 -10.61
C PRO A 77 -13.85 -2.24 -11.80
N ALA A 78 -14.50 -3.40 -11.74
CA ALA A 78 -15.35 -3.89 -12.84
C ALA A 78 -16.49 -2.91 -13.23
N ALA A 79 -16.99 -2.15 -12.25
CA ALA A 79 -18.02 -1.13 -12.45
C ALA A 79 -17.49 0.29 -12.70
N LEU A 80 -16.16 0.50 -12.81
CA LEU A 80 -15.53 1.84 -12.95
C LEU A 80 -16.20 2.70 -14.04
N MET A 81 -16.44 2.13 -15.21
CA MET A 81 -17.03 2.82 -16.37
C MET A 81 -18.51 3.18 -16.19
N THR A 82 -19.18 2.76 -15.11
CA THR A 82 -20.51 3.26 -14.75
C THR A 82 -20.47 4.67 -14.16
N ILE A 83 -19.31 5.10 -13.64
CA ILE A 83 -19.10 6.40 -13.00
C ILE A 83 -18.12 7.26 -13.81
N VAL A 84 -16.97 6.69 -14.18
CA VAL A 84 -16.01 7.31 -15.09
C VAL A 84 -16.54 7.26 -16.52
N LYS A 85 -16.52 8.41 -17.18
CA LYS A 85 -16.88 8.63 -18.58
C LYS A 85 -15.64 8.62 -19.48
N ASP A 86 -14.56 9.25 -19.03
CA ASP A 86 -13.30 9.36 -19.78
C ASP A 86 -12.11 9.16 -18.83
N ARG A 87 -11.37 8.06 -19.04
CA ARG A 87 -10.18 7.68 -18.28
C ARG A 87 -9.07 8.74 -18.35
N LYS A 88 -8.83 9.33 -19.52
CA LYS A 88 -7.76 10.33 -19.69
C LYS A 88 -8.11 11.63 -18.97
N ALA A 89 -9.37 12.05 -19.02
CA ALA A 89 -9.85 13.19 -18.24
C ALA A 89 -9.78 12.90 -16.73
N ALA A 90 -10.11 11.69 -16.27
CA ALA A 90 -9.95 11.29 -14.87
C ALA A 90 -8.48 11.34 -14.40
N ILE A 91 -7.54 10.76 -15.16
CA ILE A 91 -6.09 10.87 -14.90
C ILE A 91 -5.64 12.34 -14.82
N THR A 92 -6.15 13.18 -15.74
CA THR A 92 -5.80 14.61 -15.81
C THR A 92 -6.31 15.38 -14.61
N LEU A 93 -7.51 15.06 -14.11
CA LEU A 93 -8.07 15.58 -12.87
C LEU A 93 -7.30 15.07 -11.65
N GLY A 94 -6.98 13.78 -11.59
CA GLY A 94 -6.25 13.15 -10.48
C GLY A 94 -4.90 13.79 -10.24
N LYS A 95 -4.10 13.92 -11.31
CA LYS A 95 -2.81 14.61 -11.22
C LYS A 95 -2.97 16.09 -10.86
N ALA A 96 -4.03 16.74 -11.32
CA ALA A 96 -4.31 18.12 -10.94
C ALA A 96 -4.82 18.29 -9.49
N LEU A 97 -5.30 17.23 -8.83
CA LEU A 97 -5.68 17.24 -7.41
C LEU A 97 -4.49 16.86 -6.52
N PHE A 98 -3.80 15.75 -6.82
CA PHE A 98 -2.64 15.25 -6.07
C PHE A 98 -1.54 16.30 -5.89
N TRP A 99 -1.32 17.14 -6.91
CA TRP A 99 -0.29 18.18 -6.93
C TRP A 99 -0.79 19.58 -6.52
N ASP A 100 -2.04 19.76 -6.09
CA ASP A 100 -2.54 21.09 -5.72
C ASP A 100 -2.46 21.40 -4.22
N MET A 101 -1.58 22.33 -3.87
CA MET A 101 -1.46 22.90 -2.52
C MET A 101 -2.78 23.53 -2.04
N GLN A 102 -3.69 23.89 -2.95
CA GLN A 102 -5.03 24.39 -2.62
C GLN A 102 -5.98 23.31 -2.06
N VAL A 103 -5.63 22.01 -2.12
CA VAL A 103 -6.41 20.93 -1.48
C VAL A 103 -6.33 21.02 0.04
N GLY A 104 -5.17 21.37 0.60
CA GLY A 104 -5.01 21.64 2.03
C GLY A 104 -5.82 22.86 2.50
N SER A 105 -6.22 22.87 3.77
CA SER A 105 -7.01 23.96 4.36
C SER A 105 -6.26 25.29 4.42
N ASP A 106 -4.96 25.25 4.68
CA ASP A 106 -4.05 26.41 4.67
C ASP A 106 -3.59 26.81 3.26
N GLY A 107 -3.98 26.06 2.23
CA GLY A 107 -3.53 26.25 0.86
C GLY A 107 -2.02 26.01 0.66
N VAL A 108 -1.34 25.29 1.56
CA VAL A 108 0.09 24.93 1.42
C VAL A 108 0.26 23.42 1.23
N GLN A 109 -0.60 22.59 1.82
CA GLN A 109 -0.45 21.14 1.73
C GLN A 109 -1.13 20.53 0.50
N ALA A 110 -0.38 19.71 -0.25
CA ALA A 110 -0.85 18.80 -1.31
C ALA A 110 -0.50 17.35 -0.94
N CYS A 111 -1.06 16.35 -1.61
CA CYS A 111 -0.58 14.97 -1.50
C CYS A 111 0.91 14.90 -1.89
N ALA A 112 1.28 15.61 -2.97
CA ALA A 112 2.66 15.76 -3.40
C ALA A 112 3.60 16.41 -2.35
N SER A 113 3.10 17.13 -1.34
CA SER A 113 3.95 17.71 -0.29
C SER A 113 4.69 16.64 0.53
N CYS A 114 4.09 15.46 0.69
CA CYS A 114 4.68 14.31 1.38
C CYS A 114 5.17 13.21 0.41
N HIS A 115 4.80 13.26 -0.87
CA HIS A 115 5.00 12.16 -1.82
C HIS A 115 5.77 12.57 -3.10
N PHE A 116 6.63 13.59 -3.02
CA PHE A 116 7.35 14.16 -4.17
C PHE A 116 8.60 13.36 -4.60
N HIS A 117 9.28 12.64 -3.70
CA HIS A 117 10.55 11.98 -4.00
C HIS A 117 10.39 10.46 -4.05
N ALA A 118 10.42 9.88 -5.26
CA ALA A 118 10.09 8.46 -5.47
C ALA A 118 8.76 8.03 -4.81
N GLY A 119 7.79 8.96 -4.74
CA GLY A 119 6.49 8.75 -4.10
C GLY A 119 6.48 8.87 -2.57
N ALA A 120 7.59 9.19 -1.92
CA ALA A 120 7.76 9.27 -0.47
C ALA A 120 8.33 10.63 -0.02
N ASP A 121 8.46 10.80 1.30
CA ASP A 121 8.96 12.03 1.93
C ASP A 121 10.46 11.92 2.23
N SER A 122 11.24 12.87 1.71
CA SER A 122 12.70 12.96 1.97
C SER A 122 13.09 14.25 2.72
N ARG A 123 12.11 14.94 3.33
CA ARG A 123 12.35 16.09 4.19
C ARG A 123 12.98 15.65 5.53
N SER A 124 13.56 16.61 6.26
CA SER A 124 14.27 16.36 7.53
C SER A 124 14.07 17.44 8.59
N LYS A 125 13.18 18.41 8.35
CA LYS A 125 12.97 19.61 9.17
C LYS A 125 11.50 19.70 9.53
N ASN A 126 11.19 19.62 10.83
CA ASN A 126 9.83 19.46 11.37
C ASN A 126 9.15 18.12 11.02
N GLU A 127 9.88 17.01 10.91
CA GLU A 127 9.34 15.71 10.47
C GLU A 127 9.25 14.66 11.61
N VAL A 128 9.17 15.08 12.87
CA VAL A 128 9.09 14.18 14.05
C VAL A 128 7.72 14.26 14.73
N ASN A 129 7.12 13.11 15.04
CA ASN A 129 5.99 12.97 15.96
C ASN A 129 6.46 12.25 17.25
N PRO A 130 6.12 12.71 18.46
CA PRO A 130 6.64 12.19 19.72
C PRO A 130 5.89 10.93 20.23
N GLY A 131 5.67 9.93 19.37
CA GLY A 131 5.06 8.65 19.76
C GLY A 131 3.56 8.71 20.11
N GLN A 132 2.80 9.64 19.53
CA GLN A 132 1.41 9.93 19.94
C GLN A 132 0.41 8.77 19.78
N ALA A 133 0.73 7.75 18.98
CA ALA A 133 -0.08 6.53 18.89
C ALA A 133 -0.09 5.74 20.23
N GLY A 134 1.03 5.73 20.96
CA GLY A 134 1.16 5.15 22.29
C GLY A 134 0.80 6.13 23.43
N GLY A 135 0.25 7.30 23.10
CA GLY A 135 -0.13 8.33 24.07
C GLY A 135 1.00 9.23 24.58
N ASP A 136 2.24 9.04 24.12
CA ASP A 136 3.34 9.96 24.46
C ASP A 136 3.22 11.28 23.68
N ASN A 137 3.72 12.36 24.27
CA ASN A 137 3.74 13.70 23.70
C ASN A 137 5.11 14.38 23.92
N THR A 138 6.10 13.63 24.38
CA THR A 138 7.44 14.07 24.74
C THR A 138 8.41 13.79 23.60
N PHE A 139 9.04 14.80 23.00
CA PHE A 139 10.06 14.57 21.99
C PHE A 139 11.34 14.04 22.65
N GLN A 140 11.76 12.83 22.29
CA GLN A 140 12.92 12.15 22.87
C GLN A 140 14.13 12.13 21.93
N MET A 141 13.90 12.09 20.62
CA MET A 141 14.96 12.08 19.60
C MET A 141 15.54 13.47 19.35
N VAL A 142 14.75 14.51 19.58
CA VAL A 142 15.02 15.91 19.21
C VAL A 142 14.55 16.87 20.31
N PRO A 143 15.06 18.12 20.40
CA PRO A 143 14.67 19.07 21.45
C PRO A 143 13.21 19.56 21.44
N GLY A 144 12.39 19.12 20.49
CA GLY A 144 11.02 19.59 20.28
C GLY A 144 10.62 19.62 18.80
N PRO A 145 9.44 20.14 18.46
CA PRO A 145 8.99 20.32 17.08
C PRO A 145 9.84 21.40 16.36
N ASP A 146 9.67 21.51 15.05
CA ASP A 146 10.55 22.26 14.13
C ASP A 146 12.03 21.85 14.16
N SER A 147 12.40 20.76 14.84
CA SER A 147 13.78 20.25 14.84
C SER A 147 14.22 19.72 13.47
N THR A 148 15.54 19.75 13.23
CA THR A 148 16.17 19.07 12.08
C THR A 148 16.70 17.71 12.51
N VAL A 149 16.25 16.64 11.85
CA VAL A 149 16.74 15.27 12.05
C VAL A 149 18.02 15.07 11.25
N THR A 150 18.98 14.34 11.82
CA THR A 150 20.31 14.08 11.23
C THR A 150 20.63 12.58 11.27
N PRO A 151 21.62 12.08 10.50
CA PRO A 151 22.05 10.67 10.59
C PRO A 151 22.44 10.20 12.00
N ALA A 152 22.88 11.11 12.88
CA ALA A 152 23.25 10.79 14.26
C ALA A 152 22.04 10.49 15.18
N ASN A 153 20.82 10.84 14.75
CA ASN A 153 19.58 10.50 15.45
C ASN A 153 19.18 9.03 15.25
N PHE A 154 19.78 8.32 14.27
CA PHE A 154 19.46 6.95 13.90
C PHE A 154 20.52 5.93 14.37
N PRO A 155 20.16 4.65 14.54
CA PRO A 155 18.79 4.13 14.57
C PRO A 155 18.03 4.61 15.82
N PHE A 156 16.70 4.50 15.84
CA PHE A 156 15.89 4.95 16.98
C PHE A 156 16.12 4.06 18.21
N HIS A 157 15.97 2.75 18.01
CA HIS A 157 16.49 1.72 18.90
C HIS A 157 17.94 1.38 18.52
N ARG A 158 18.88 1.42 19.47
CA ARG A 158 20.30 1.12 19.26
C ARG A 158 20.86 0.30 20.41
N VAL A 159 21.25 -0.94 20.14
CA VAL A 159 21.99 -1.82 21.07
C VAL A 159 23.51 -1.65 20.97
N ALA A 160 24.26 -2.27 21.89
CA ALA A 160 25.72 -2.15 21.98
C ALA A 160 26.48 -3.07 21.00
N ASP A 161 26.01 -4.30 20.80
CA ASP A 161 26.38 -5.12 19.65
C ASP A 161 25.18 -5.21 18.71
N ARG A 162 25.28 -4.61 17.52
CA ARG A 162 24.19 -4.59 16.52
C ARG A 162 23.79 -6.01 16.07
N ASP A 163 24.71 -6.97 16.19
CA ASP A 163 24.54 -8.36 15.77
C ASP A 163 23.76 -9.18 16.85
N ASP A 164 23.52 -8.62 18.05
CA ASP A 164 22.82 -9.23 19.19
C ASP A 164 21.80 -8.27 19.86
N ARG A 165 20.49 -8.59 19.72
CA ARG A 165 19.39 -7.80 20.33
C ARG A 165 19.35 -7.84 21.86
N LEU A 166 19.97 -8.84 22.50
CA LEU A 166 20.02 -8.97 23.95
C LEU A 166 21.16 -8.15 24.58
N SER A 167 22.02 -7.54 23.76
CA SER A 167 23.08 -6.64 24.22
C SER A 167 22.54 -5.29 24.70
N SER A 168 23.29 -4.59 25.57
CA SER A 168 22.77 -3.42 26.30
C SER A 168 22.31 -2.29 25.37
N VAL A 169 21.08 -1.82 25.57
CA VAL A 169 20.51 -0.67 24.85
C VAL A 169 21.30 0.62 25.14
N LEU A 170 21.81 1.25 24.07
CA LEU A 170 22.55 2.53 24.08
C LEU A 170 21.69 3.74 23.71
N LYS A 171 20.52 3.51 23.11
CA LYS A 171 19.45 4.48 22.85
C LYS A 171 18.16 3.70 22.60
N ASP A 172 17.05 4.18 23.13
CA ASP A 172 15.72 3.85 22.62
C ASP A 172 14.91 5.13 22.37
N THR A 173 13.88 5.05 21.52
CA THR A 173 12.81 6.05 21.46
C THR A 173 11.60 5.54 20.67
N ASN A 174 10.41 5.94 21.12
CA ASN A 174 9.11 5.80 20.45
C ASN A 174 8.77 6.99 19.51
N ASP A 175 9.63 8.01 19.41
CA ASP A 175 9.52 9.07 18.39
C ASP A 175 9.37 8.42 17.00
N VAL A 176 8.58 9.05 16.14
CA VAL A 176 8.30 8.61 14.77
C VAL A 176 8.80 9.67 13.79
N MET A 177 9.53 9.25 12.75
CA MET A 177 9.69 10.08 11.57
C MET A 177 8.39 10.01 10.76
N GLY A 178 7.69 11.13 10.66
CA GLY A 178 6.47 11.26 9.88
C GLY A 178 6.63 12.29 8.77
N SER A 179 5.51 12.89 8.38
CA SER A 179 5.45 14.03 7.47
C SER A 179 4.70 15.18 8.13
N GLN A 180 5.23 16.40 8.02
CA GLN A 180 4.53 17.61 8.43
C GLN A 180 3.34 17.89 7.52
N GLY A 181 2.21 18.17 8.17
CA GLY A 181 0.95 18.59 7.57
C GLY A 181 0.61 20.03 7.92
N VAL A 182 -0.52 20.25 8.60
CA VAL A 182 -1.07 21.59 8.88
C VAL A 182 -0.93 22.01 10.35
N PHE A 183 -1.30 23.25 10.67
CA PHE A 183 -1.35 23.77 12.04
C PHE A 183 -2.68 23.39 12.72
N LEU A 184 -2.70 23.31 14.06
CA LEU A 184 -3.91 23.04 14.82
C LEU A 184 -4.93 24.20 14.75
N GLY A 185 -6.17 23.88 14.42
CA GLY A 185 -7.30 24.80 14.44
C GLY A 185 -8.57 24.19 13.83
N ASP A 186 -9.70 24.84 14.06
CA ASP A 186 -11.02 24.41 13.57
C ASP A 186 -11.45 25.17 12.32
N PHE A 187 -12.22 24.52 11.45
CA PHE A 187 -12.80 25.10 10.25
C PHE A 187 -14.01 25.98 10.60
N LEU A 188 -13.98 27.24 10.17
CA LEU A 188 -15.10 28.17 10.29
C LEU A 188 -15.81 28.43 8.96
N GLY A 189 -15.11 28.34 7.82
CA GLY A 189 -15.74 28.51 6.51
C GLY A 189 -14.79 28.86 5.36
N LEU A 190 -15.35 29.34 4.25
CA LEU A 190 -14.65 29.58 2.99
C LEU A 190 -14.80 31.04 2.53
N THR A 191 -13.69 31.64 2.08
CA THR A 191 -13.76 32.83 1.21
C THR A 191 -13.69 32.36 -0.24
N ARG A 192 -14.76 32.60 -1.02
CA ARG A 192 -14.86 32.15 -2.42
C ARG A 192 -13.69 32.70 -3.26
N GLY A 193 -12.94 31.81 -3.90
CA GLY A 193 -11.78 32.17 -4.72
C GLY A 193 -10.46 32.39 -3.96
N LEU A 194 -10.40 32.15 -2.65
CA LEU A 194 -9.14 32.01 -1.90
C LEU A 194 -8.79 30.53 -1.67
N ALA A 195 -7.50 30.24 -1.52
CA ALA A 195 -7.00 28.89 -1.26
C ALA A 195 -6.96 28.57 0.23
N GLU A 196 -6.65 29.59 1.02
CA GLU A 196 -6.68 29.62 2.48
C GLU A 196 -8.13 29.62 2.98
N GLU A 197 -8.41 28.78 3.96
CA GLU A 197 -9.73 28.68 4.59
C GLU A 197 -9.83 29.56 5.83
N ILE A 198 -11.07 29.93 6.19
CA ILE A 198 -11.33 30.65 7.43
C ILE A 198 -11.29 29.61 8.55
N GLY A 199 -10.29 29.70 9.42
CA GLY A 199 -10.13 28.82 10.57
C GLY A 199 -10.00 29.58 11.88
N ASN A 200 -10.23 28.88 12.99
CA ASN A 200 -9.93 29.31 14.35
C ASN A 200 -8.67 28.58 14.83
N PRO A 201 -7.49 29.22 14.87
CA PRO A 201 -6.27 28.59 15.37
C PRO A 201 -6.38 28.30 16.87
N SER A 202 -6.02 27.09 17.27
CA SER A 202 -6.02 26.65 18.67
C SER A 202 -4.58 26.38 19.11
N PRO A 203 -4.13 26.80 20.31
CA PRO A 203 -2.79 26.51 20.80
C PRO A 203 -2.54 25.00 20.83
N ASP A 204 -1.48 24.53 20.15
CA ASP A 204 -1.10 23.11 20.17
C ASP A 204 -0.14 22.87 21.35
N ALA A 205 -0.48 21.92 22.22
CA ALA A 205 0.30 21.60 23.42
C ALA A 205 1.55 20.74 23.15
N VAL A 206 1.77 20.34 21.89
CA VAL A 206 2.83 19.41 21.45
C VAL A 206 3.62 20.02 20.30
N PHE A 207 2.92 20.51 19.28
CA PHE A 207 3.51 21.11 18.09
C PHE A 207 3.58 22.64 18.23
N HIS A 208 4.43 23.12 19.14
CA HIS A 208 4.70 24.54 19.34
C HIS A 208 6.17 24.85 19.70
N VAL A 209 6.62 26.07 19.39
CA VAL A 209 7.91 26.64 19.83
C VAL A 209 7.62 27.96 20.53
N GLY A 210 7.77 27.98 21.85
CA GLY A 210 7.35 29.10 22.68
C GLY A 210 5.82 29.29 22.60
N ALA A 211 5.38 30.48 22.18
CA ALA A 211 3.96 30.78 21.99
C ALA A 211 3.44 30.52 20.55
N ASN A 212 4.27 30.03 19.64
CA ASN A 212 3.92 29.84 18.23
C ASN A 212 3.69 28.36 17.93
N ASN A 213 2.53 27.99 17.38
CA ASN A 213 2.31 26.65 16.83
C ASN A 213 3.29 26.36 15.67
N THR A 214 3.71 25.11 15.54
CA THR A 214 4.35 24.54 14.34
C THR A 214 3.33 23.74 13.52
N ARG A 215 3.73 23.24 12.35
CA ARG A 215 2.94 22.23 11.65
C ARG A 215 3.00 20.92 12.44
N ARG A 216 1.86 20.24 12.54
CA ARG A 216 1.70 18.93 13.17
C ARG A 216 2.31 17.85 12.26
N VAL A 217 2.75 16.74 12.84
CA VAL A 217 3.44 15.66 12.11
C VAL A 217 2.68 14.36 12.26
N THR A 218 2.59 13.56 11.19
CA THR A 218 1.93 12.24 11.22
C THR A 218 2.60 11.27 12.18
N GLY A 219 1.81 10.47 12.90
CA GLY A 219 2.30 9.39 13.77
C GLY A 219 2.82 8.15 13.02
N ARG A 220 3.02 8.23 11.69
CA ARG A 220 3.67 7.22 10.84
C ARG A 220 4.39 7.89 9.67
N ASN A 221 5.44 7.22 9.22
CA ASN A 221 6.25 7.52 8.03
C ASN A 221 5.42 7.42 6.73
N ALA A 222 5.66 8.28 5.75
CA ALA A 222 4.95 8.31 4.48
C ALA A 222 5.50 7.24 3.50
N PRO A 223 4.72 6.18 3.17
CA PRO A 223 5.17 5.17 2.22
C PRO A 223 5.16 5.71 0.78
N SER A 224 5.84 5.01 -0.13
CA SER A 224 5.77 5.34 -1.56
C SER A 224 4.38 5.09 -2.14
N VAL A 225 3.87 6.04 -2.91
CA VAL A 225 2.69 5.86 -3.79
C VAL A 225 3.01 5.10 -5.10
N ILE A 226 4.29 4.91 -5.43
CA ILE A 226 4.69 4.18 -6.66
C ILE A 226 4.38 2.69 -6.47
N ASN A 227 3.75 2.07 -7.47
CA ASN A 227 3.19 0.71 -7.43
C ASN A 227 2.08 0.49 -6.38
N ALA A 228 1.56 1.53 -5.70
CA ALA A 228 0.54 1.36 -4.66
C ALA A 228 -0.80 0.80 -5.19
N ALA A 229 -1.04 0.88 -6.50
CA ALA A 229 -2.20 0.32 -7.19
C ALA A 229 -2.31 -1.23 -7.13
N PHE A 230 -1.21 -1.94 -6.82
CA PHE A 230 -1.28 -3.39 -6.62
C PHE A 230 -1.71 -3.80 -5.21
N ASN A 231 -1.69 -2.89 -4.22
CA ASN A 231 -2.06 -3.18 -2.83
C ASN A 231 -3.54 -3.57 -2.70
N TYR A 232 -3.84 -4.61 -1.92
CA TYR A 232 -5.23 -4.99 -1.63
C TYR A 232 -5.93 -3.92 -0.78
N ASN A 233 -5.39 -3.63 0.41
CA ASN A 233 -5.74 -2.46 1.24
C ASN A 233 -4.56 -1.47 1.27
N ASN A 234 -4.85 -0.18 1.43
CA ASN A 234 -3.82 0.87 1.53
C ASN A 234 -3.70 1.47 2.95
N PHE A 235 -2.67 2.31 3.16
CA PHE A 235 -2.05 2.64 4.45
C PHE A 235 -1.33 1.45 5.14
N TRP A 236 -0.52 1.76 6.16
CA TRP A 236 0.26 0.78 6.95
C TRP A 236 -0.61 -0.20 7.78
N ASP A 237 -1.82 0.20 8.16
CA ASP A 237 -2.82 -0.59 8.90
C ASP A 237 -3.89 -1.21 7.96
N GLY A 238 -3.83 -0.94 6.66
CA GLY A 238 -4.82 -1.39 5.70
C GLY A 238 -6.20 -0.77 5.92
N ARG A 239 -6.31 0.41 6.56
CA ARG A 239 -7.61 1.05 6.81
C ARG A 239 -8.27 1.65 5.56
N ALA A 240 -7.51 1.88 4.49
CA ALA A 240 -8.09 2.23 3.19
C ALA A 240 -8.52 0.93 2.50
N ASN A 241 -9.82 0.68 2.56
CA ASN A 241 -10.46 -0.57 2.18
C ASN A 241 -10.41 -0.80 0.66
N PHE A 242 -10.11 -2.04 0.25
CA PHE A 242 -10.26 -2.60 -1.10
C PHE A 242 -11.56 -2.16 -1.81
N ILE A 243 -12.65 -2.02 -1.05
CA ILE A 243 -13.93 -1.47 -1.50
C ILE A 243 -13.96 0.04 -1.23
N PHE A 244 -14.15 0.86 -2.27
CA PHE A 244 -14.46 2.28 -2.12
C PHE A 244 -15.97 2.52 -2.13
N ASN A 245 -16.46 3.27 -1.13
CA ASN A 245 -17.88 3.57 -0.93
C ASN A 245 -18.32 4.94 -1.50
N GLY A 246 -17.40 5.69 -2.14
CA GLY A 246 -17.67 7.00 -2.73
C GLY A 246 -17.57 8.20 -1.78
N ALA A 247 -17.30 7.99 -0.49
CA ALA A 247 -17.29 9.03 0.54
C ALA A 247 -16.00 9.06 1.39
N ASP A 248 -15.53 7.90 1.88
CA ASP A 248 -14.51 7.79 2.92
C ASP A 248 -13.60 6.54 2.74
N PRO A 249 -12.54 6.35 3.57
CA PRO A 249 -11.60 5.24 3.41
C PRO A 249 -12.11 3.85 3.77
N PHE A 250 -13.20 3.72 4.53
CA PHE A 250 -13.51 2.48 5.26
C PHE A 250 -14.40 1.49 4.49
N GLY A 251 -14.92 1.89 3.32
CA GLY A 251 -15.71 1.02 2.44
C GLY A 251 -17.08 0.69 3.04
N ASP A 252 -17.54 -0.56 2.89
CA ASP A 252 -18.84 -1.01 3.43
C ASP A 252 -18.98 -0.88 4.96
N ALA A 253 -17.90 -0.56 5.70
CA ALA A 253 -17.96 -0.26 7.13
C ALA A 253 -18.77 1.01 7.43
N ASP A 254 -18.70 2.04 6.59
CA ASP A 254 -19.65 3.15 6.64
C ASP A 254 -20.95 2.77 5.92
N VAL A 255 -21.86 2.14 6.67
CA VAL A 255 -23.21 1.80 6.21
C VAL A 255 -24.06 3.02 5.83
N ASN A 256 -23.62 4.25 6.16
CA ASN A 256 -24.26 5.52 5.87
C ASN A 256 -23.59 6.32 4.75
N ALA A 257 -22.45 5.86 4.18
CA ALA A 257 -21.82 6.50 3.03
C ALA A 257 -22.77 6.58 1.82
N ARG A 258 -23.00 7.78 1.28
CA ARG A 258 -23.90 8.01 0.13
C ARG A 258 -23.30 8.96 -0.89
N VAL A 259 -23.57 8.65 -2.15
CA VAL A 259 -23.42 9.54 -3.30
C VAL A 259 -24.81 9.93 -3.79
N PHE A 260 -24.96 11.11 -4.37
CA PHE A 260 -26.23 11.62 -4.89
C PHE A 260 -26.27 11.48 -6.41
N SER A 261 -27.11 10.61 -6.94
CA SER A 261 -27.28 10.40 -8.38
C SER A 261 -28.65 10.88 -8.86
N ASP A 262 -28.71 11.35 -10.11
CA ASP A 262 -29.92 11.29 -10.93
C ASP A 262 -30.16 9.81 -11.31
N ASP A 263 -31.41 9.33 -11.23
CA ASP A 263 -31.80 8.00 -11.71
C ASP A 263 -32.53 8.03 -13.06
N GLY A 264 -32.47 9.16 -13.76
CA GLY A 264 -33.13 9.43 -15.05
C GLY A 264 -34.44 10.21 -14.89
N THR A 265 -34.84 10.51 -13.66
CA THR A 265 -36.02 11.32 -13.32
C THR A 265 -35.74 12.82 -13.31
N GLY A 266 -34.47 13.24 -13.32
CA GLY A 266 -34.06 14.64 -13.13
C GLY A 266 -34.10 15.11 -11.68
N ALA A 267 -34.26 14.18 -10.74
CA ALA A 267 -34.25 14.40 -9.29
C ALA A 267 -33.07 13.67 -8.64
N LEU A 268 -32.55 14.21 -7.54
CA LEU A 268 -31.49 13.57 -6.76
C LEU A 268 -32.02 12.41 -5.92
N LYS A 269 -31.20 11.37 -5.83
CA LYS A 269 -31.39 10.21 -4.96
C LYS A 269 -30.07 9.82 -4.31
N ALA A 270 -30.09 9.60 -3.00
CA ALA A 270 -28.97 9.02 -2.28
C ALA A 270 -28.82 7.54 -2.67
N VAL A 271 -27.63 7.15 -3.12
CA VAL A 271 -27.25 5.77 -3.48
C VAL A 271 -25.97 5.39 -2.73
N ALA A 272 -25.85 4.12 -2.36
CA ALA A 272 -24.56 3.55 -1.96
C ALA A 272 -23.72 3.29 -3.21
N ILE A 273 -22.41 3.48 -3.10
CA ILE A 273 -21.42 3.02 -4.08
C ILE A 273 -20.65 1.86 -3.44
N HIS A 274 -20.27 0.88 -4.25
CA HIS A 274 -19.47 -0.25 -3.84
C HIS A 274 -18.56 -0.59 -5.02
N LEU A 275 -17.26 -0.27 -4.90
CA LEU A 275 -16.27 -0.50 -5.95
C LEU A 275 -15.08 -1.27 -5.37
N GLU A 276 -15.02 -2.57 -5.66
CA GLU A 276 -13.82 -3.40 -5.47
C GLU A 276 -12.61 -2.86 -6.26
N ASN A 277 -11.40 -3.34 -5.98
CA ASN A 277 -10.15 -2.85 -6.61
C ASN A 277 -9.96 -1.32 -6.49
N SER A 278 -10.44 -0.70 -5.39
CA SER A 278 -10.47 0.77 -5.24
C SER A 278 -9.80 1.29 -3.95
N SER A 279 -8.87 0.54 -3.37
CA SER A 279 -8.18 0.97 -2.12
C SER A 279 -7.37 2.26 -2.27
N LEU A 280 -6.98 2.66 -3.48
CA LEU A 280 -6.41 3.98 -3.75
C LEU A 280 -7.45 5.10 -3.65
N ALA A 281 -8.66 4.90 -4.19
CA ALA A 281 -9.72 5.90 -4.04
C ALA A 281 -10.15 6.06 -2.57
N SER A 282 -10.21 4.95 -1.84
CA SER A 282 -10.38 4.93 -0.38
C SER A 282 -9.23 5.64 0.35
N GLN A 283 -7.98 5.44 -0.05
CA GLN A 283 -6.81 6.13 0.54
C GLN A 283 -6.88 7.63 0.31
N ALA A 284 -7.20 8.05 -0.91
CA ALA A 284 -7.14 9.44 -1.34
C ALA A 284 -8.15 10.34 -0.62
N VAL A 285 -9.28 9.77 -0.14
CA VAL A 285 -10.27 10.51 0.67
C VAL A 285 -9.97 10.52 2.18
N GLY A 286 -8.82 10.02 2.62
CA GLY A 286 -8.36 10.14 4.01
C GLY A 286 -7.68 11.49 4.31
N PRO A 287 -6.47 11.74 3.78
CA PRO A 287 -5.63 12.87 4.19
C PRO A 287 -6.27 14.27 4.06
N PRO A 288 -7.07 14.57 3.00
CA PRO A 288 -7.68 15.90 2.84
C PRO A 288 -8.64 16.31 3.95
N GLY A 289 -9.19 15.35 4.73
CA GLY A 289 -10.04 15.61 5.90
C GLY A 289 -9.32 15.46 7.25
N ASN A 290 -8.04 15.07 7.28
CA ASN A 290 -7.33 14.75 8.52
C ASN A 290 -6.71 16.00 9.18
N GLY A 291 -7.04 16.21 10.47
CA GLY A 291 -6.60 17.32 11.34
C GLY A 291 -5.11 17.36 11.74
N THR A 292 -4.31 16.45 11.19
CA THR A 292 -2.83 16.47 11.25
C THR A 292 -2.25 16.63 9.84
N GLU A 293 -2.82 15.94 8.83
CA GLU A 293 -2.24 15.86 7.48
C GLU A 293 -2.52 17.11 6.63
N MET A 294 -3.79 17.45 6.36
CA MET A 294 -4.13 18.49 5.37
C MET A 294 -5.29 19.42 5.78
N SER A 295 -5.94 19.18 6.92
CA SER A 295 -7.24 19.75 7.24
C SER A 295 -7.27 20.55 8.53
N LEU A 296 -8.08 21.60 8.56
CA LEU A 296 -8.61 22.12 9.83
C LEU A 296 -9.63 21.11 10.40
N GLY A 297 -9.85 21.11 11.70
CA GLY A 297 -10.87 20.28 12.35
C GLY A 297 -12.27 20.58 11.80
N ASN A 298 -13.15 19.57 11.74
CA ASN A 298 -14.56 19.70 11.32
C ASN A 298 -14.84 20.08 9.85
N ARG A 299 -13.81 20.24 9.01
CA ARG A 299 -13.91 20.44 7.55
C ARG A 299 -14.40 19.15 6.86
N THR A 300 -15.33 19.25 5.91
CA THR A 300 -15.90 18.08 5.19
C THR A 300 -15.46 18.02 3.71
N PHE A 301 -15.53 16.85 3.07
CA PHE A 301 -15.23 16.73 1.63
C PHE A 301 -16.12 17.63 0.73
N PRO A 302 -17.41 17.84 1.03
CA PRO A 302 -18.22 18.85 0.38
C PRO A 302 -17.68 20.30 0.50
N ASP A 303 -17.03 20.67 1.62
CA ASP A 303 -16.31 21.96 1.73
C ASP A 303 -15.11 22.01 0.79
N ILE A 304 -14.35 20.91 0.67
CA ILE A 304 -13.21 20.81 -0.27
C ILE A 304 -13.69 21.03 -1.70
N GLY A 305 -14.80 20.40 -2.09
CA GLY A 305 -15.45 20.61 -3.39
C GLY A 305 -15.88 22.06 -3.60
N LYS A 306 -16.61 22.62 -2.64
CA LYS A 306 -17.11 24.01 -2.63
C LYS A 306 -15.97 25.04 -2.75
N LYS A 307 -14.82 24.78 -2.12
CA LYS A 307 -13.59 25.57 -2.30
C LYS A 307 -13.01 25.39 -3.69
N LEU A 308 -12.62 24.17 -4.07
CA LEU A 308 -11.86 23.91 -5.29
C LEU A 308 -12.65 24.25 -6.57
N LEU A 309 -13.97 24.01 -6.61
CA LEU A 309 -14.82 24.39 -7.75
C LEU A 309 -14.94 25.91 -7.93
N SER A 310 -14.60 26.72 -6.91
CA SER A 310 -14.46 28.18 -7.01
C SER A 310 -13.06 28.64 -7.46
N LEU A 311 -12.07 27.75 -7.44
CA LEU A 311 -10.66 28.03 -7.71
C LEU A 311 -10.22 27.63 -9.12
N ARG A 312 -9.02 28.08 -9.48
CA ARG A 312 -8.30 27.60 -10.66
C ARG A 312 -7.44 26.39 -10.27
N PRO A 313 -7.53 25.25 -10.98
CA PRO A 313 -6.66 24.10 -10.74
C PRO A 313 -5.18 24.47 -10.78
N LEU A 314 -4.43 23.96 -9.81
CA LEU A 314 -3.00 24.19 -9.59
C LEU A 314 -2.61 25.66 -9.40
N GLY A 315 -3.53 26.50 -8.89
CA GLY A 315 -3.44 27.96 -8.90
C GLY A 315 -2.20 28.57 -8.23
N LYS A 316 -1.55 27.84 -7.33
CA LYS A 316 -0.33 28.26 -6.61
C LYS A 316 1.00 27.80 -7.24
N GLN A 317 0.99 26.81 -8.14
CA GLN A 317 2.23 26.23 -8.70
C GLN A 317 2.27 26.27 -10.23
N MET A 318 3.49 26.27 -10.78
CA MET A 318 3.76 26.34 -12.20
C MET A 318 3.67 24.95 -12.85
N VAL A 319 2.98 24.84 -13.98
CA VAL A 319 2.93 23.59 -14.78
C VAL A 319 3.82 23.73 -16.01
N HIS A 320 4.72 22.78 -16.23
CA HIS A 320 5.59 22.77 -17.40
C HIS A 320 4.83 22.29 -18.64
N GLU A 321 5.08 22.91 -19.80
CA GLU A 321 4.35 22.58 -21.03
C GLU A 321 4.68 21.19 -21.60
N SER A 322 5.79 20.59 -21.18
CA SER A 322 6.15 19.21 -21.50
C SER A 322 5.73 18.20 -20.41
N ASP A 323 4.88 18.59 -19.45
CA ASP A 323 4.30 17.62 -18.52
C ASP A 323 3.42 16.61 -19.28
N SER A 324 3.65 15.32 -19.04
CA SER A 324 3.05 14.21 -19.79
C SER A 324 1.52 14.14 -19.76
N VAL A 325 0.88 14.82 -18.80
CA VAL A 325 -0.57 14.80 -18.61
C VAL A 325 -1.14 16.23 -18.62
N LEU A 326 -0.50 17.15 -17.91
CA LEU A 326 -1.00 18.51 -17.67
C LEU A 326 -0.44 19.55 -18.64
N GLY A 327 0.62 19.23 -19.40
CA GLY A 327 1.27 20.14 -20.35
C GLY A 327 0.32 20.80 -21.36
N PRO A 328 -0.64 20.06 -21.96
CA PRO A 328 -1.68 20.63 -22.83
C PRO A 328 -2.63 21.64 -22.14
N LEU A 329 -2.74 21.60 -20.80
CA LEU A 329 -3.57 22.50 -20.00
C LEU A 329 -2.77 23.58 -19.27
N ALA A 330 -1.44 23.58 -19.34
CA ALA A 330 -0.58 24.55 -18.67
C ALA A 330 -0.93 25.99 -19.09
N ARG A 331 -1.20 26.90 -18.13
CA ARG A 331 -1.63 28.27 -18.44
C ARG A 331 -0.47 29.09 -19.00
N LYS A 332 -0.65 29.71 -20.17
CA LYS A 332 0.41 30.45 -20.89
C LYS A 332 0.10 31.94 -21.06
N THR A 333 1.14 32.68 -21.42
CA THR A 333 1.12 34.00 -22.07
C THR A 333 2.03 33.94 -23.29
N ALA A 334 2.08 35.00 -24.11
CA ALA A 334 2.98 35.09 -25.27
C ALA A 334 4.49 35.13 -24.94
N ARG A 335 4.91 35.03 -23.66
CA ARG A 335 6.32 35.00 -23.24
C ARG A 335 6.65 34.01 -22.12
N TRP A 336 5.69 33.72 -21.24
CA TRP A 336 5.91 32.88 -20.05
C TRP A 336 4.69 32.01 -19.73
N THR A 337 4.90 30.88 -19.07
CA THR A 337 3.83 30.19 -18.32
C THR A 337 3.32 31.06 -17.17
N ARG A 338 2.16 30.69 -16.61
CA ARG A 338 1.58 31.26 -15.38
C ARG A 338 1.21 30.11 -14.45
N PRO A 339 1.03 30.36 -13.13
CA PRO A 339 0.56 29.32 -12.20
C PRO A 339 -0.76 28.71 -12.65
N GLY A 340 -0.99 27.43 -12.35
CA GLY A 340 -2.24 26.73 -12.62
C GLY A 340 -2.58 26.45 -14.09
N LEU A 341 -3.76 25.88 -14.28
CA LEU A 341 -4.25 25.39 -15.57
C LEU A 341 -5.17 26.39 -16.29
N ASN A 342 -5.32 26.18 -17.60
CA ASN A 342 -6.25 26.89 -18.47
C ASN A 342 -7.62 26.19 -18.56
N THR A 343 -8.16 25.78 -17.41
CA THR A 343 -9.47 25.12 -17.25
C THR A 343 -10.03 25.42 -15.85
N THR A 344 -11.18 24.85 -15.49
CA THR A 344 -11.75 24.85 -14.12
C THR A 344 -11.91 23.41 -13.60
N TYR A 345 -11.94 23.21 -12.27
CA TYR A 345 -12.24 21.88 -11.71
C TYR A 345 -13.63 21.38 -12.15
N THR A 346 -14.61 22.27 -12.29
CA THR A 346 -15.95 21.97 -12.82
C THR A 346 -15.88 21.32 -14.20
N ASP A 347 -15.08 21.87 -15.11
CA ASP A 347 -14.95 21.35 -16.48
C ASP A 347 -14.17 20.03 -16.51
N MET A 348 -13.17 19.87 -15.64
CA MET A 348 -12.42 18.62 -15.49
C MET A 348 -13.30 17.48 -14.96
N VAL A 349 -14.15 17.73 -13.96
CA VAL A 349 -15.15 16.75 -13.46
C VAL A 349 -16.16 16.39 -14.56
N LYS A 350 -16.67 17.37 -15.31
CA LYS A 350 -17.61 17.14 -16.43
C LYS A 350 -17.01 16.37 -17.61
N ALA A 351 -15.69 16.48 -17.81
CA ALA A 351 -14.96 15.66 -18.76
C ALA A 351 -14.82 14.22 -18.25
N ALA A 352 -14.36 14.05 -17.00
CA ALA A 352 -14.03 12.76 -16.40
C ALA A 352 -15.23 11.87 -16.06
N PHE A 353 -16.34 12.42 -15.56
CA PHE A 353 -17.42 11.66 -14.92
C PHE A 353 -18.78 11.79 -15.61
N ARG A 354 -19.64 10.77 -15.44
CA ARG A 354 -21.01 10.76 -16.00
C ARG A 354 -21.90 11.84 -15.36
N SER A 355 -22.75 12.46 -16.18
CA SER A 355 -23.62 13.58 -15.80
C SER A 355 -24.60 13.27 -14.69
N GLN A 356 -24.99 12.00 -14.53
CA GLN A 356 -25.87 11.55 -13.44
C GLN A 356 -25.33 11.90 -12.04
N TYR A 357 -24.03 12.15 -11.88
CA TYR A 357 -23.40 12.51 -10.60
C TYR A 357 -23.14 14.02 -10.41
N TRP A 358 -23.42 14.90 -11.39
CA TRP A 358 -23.10 16.34 -11.26
C TRP A 358 -24.08 17.32 -11.91
N ASN A 359 -25.07 16.85 -12.67
CA ASN A 359 -25.88 17.70 -13.55
C ASN A 359 -27.23 18.19 -12.96
N VAL A 360 -27.68 17.67 -11.81
CA VAL A 360 -28.95 18.12 -11.21
C VAL A 360 -28.73 19.45 -10.50
N THR A 361 -29.46 20.48 -10.95
CA THR A 361 -29.35 21.87 -10.45
C THR A 361 -30.60 22.36 -9.72
N SER A 362 -31.69 21.60 -9.74
CA SER A 362 -32.99 21.88 -9.11
C SER A 362 -33.00 21.63 -7.59
N GLN A 363 -32.09 20.81 -7.10
CA GLN A 363 -31.96 20.40 -5.70
C GLN A 363 -30.55 20.67 -5.16
N VAL A 364 -30.43 20.65 -3.84
CA VAL A 364 -29.18 20.72 -3.09
C VAL A 364 -29.16 19.63 -2.02
N VAL A 365 -27.96 19.24 -1.62
CA VAL A 365 -27.71 18.44 -0.42
C VAL A 365 -27.47 19.40 0.74
N SER A 366 -28.24 19.27 1.80
CA SER A 366 -28.07 19.99 3.05
C SER A 366 -27.52 19.01 4.08
N ILE A 367 -26.50 19.40 4.83
CA ILE A 367 -25.87 18.54 5.86
C ILE A 367 -25.98 19.25 7.21
N ASP A 368 -26.51 18.58 8.22
CA ASP A 368 -26.58 19.10 9.59
C ASP A 368 -26.42 17.97 10.62
N GLY A 369 -26.78 18.22 11.89
CA GLY A 369 -26.69 17.23 12.97
C GLY A 369 -27.60 16.00 12.81
N ALA A 370 -28.53 15.99 11.85
CA ALA A 370 -29.31 14.81 11.45
C ALA A 370 -28.73 14.11 10.20
N GLY A 371 -27.61 14.60 9.65
CA GLY A 371 -26.93 14.06 8.49
C GLY A 371 -27.31 14.74 7.17
N ALA A 372 -26.96 14.08 6.06
CA ALA A 372 -27.17 14.61 4.71
C ALA A 372 -28.59 14.33 4.19
N HIS A 373 -29.32 15.39 3.82
CA HIS A 373 -30.68 15.32 3.29
C HIS A 373 -30.85 16.19 2.04
N LEU A 374 -31.90 15.91 1.25
CA LEU A 374 -32.18 16.62 0.00
C LEU A 374 -33.18 17.75 0.23
N ALA A 375 -32.88 18.92 -0.33
CA ALA A 375 -33.76 20.09 -0.32
C ALA A 375 -33.93 20.68 -1.75
N PRO A 376 -35.05 21.36 -2.04
CA PRO A 376 -35.16 22.22 -3.23
C PRO A 376 -34.08 23.30 -3.19
N ARG A 377 -33.49 23.63 -4.35
CA ARG A 377 -32.47 24.69 -4.40
C ARG A 377 -33.09 26.06 -4.09
N PRO A 378 -32.55 26.85 -3.15
CA PRO A 378 -33.03 28.21 -2.89
C PRO A 378 -32.71 29.15 -4.06
N ALA A 379 -33.48 30.22 -4.18
CA ALA A 379 -33.22 31.32 -5.13
C ALA A 379 -32.10 32.27 -4.66
N ALA A 380 -31.72 32.20 -3.39
CA ALA A 380 -30.59 32.93 -2.80
C ALA A 380 -29.26 32.15 -2.99
N GLU A 381 -28.15 32.72 -2.52
CA GLU A 381 -26.90 31.96 -2.38
C GLU A 381 -27.08 30.79 -1.40
N LEU A 382 -26.31 29.71 -1.59
CA LEU A 382 -26.39 28.53 -0.75
C LEU A 382 -25.80 28.82 0.64
N ALA A 383 -26.49 28.35 1.69
CA ALA A 383 -25.93 28.37 3.03
C ALA A 383 -24.59 27.59 3.09
N GLN A 384 -23.79 27.82 4.13
CA GLN A 384 -22.50 27.14 4.29
C GLN A 384 -22.65 25.61 4.23
N ASN A 385 -23.66 25.07 4.90
CA ASN A 385 -23.96 23.65 4.97
C ASN A 385 -24.80 23.09 3.80
N GLN A 386 -25.05 23.89 2.76
CA GLN A 386 -25.78 23.49 1.55
C GLN A 386 -24.85 23.38 0.36
N TYR A 387 -24.98 22.30 -0.40
CA TYR A 387 -24.08 21.90 -1.47
C TYR A 387 -24.86 21.55 -2.74
N THR A 388 -24.37 21.98 -3.90
CA THR A 388 -24.82 21.42 -5.18
C THR A 388 -24.39 19.96 -5.30
N GLN A 389 -25.01 19.20 -6.21
CA GLN A 389 -24.66 17.79 -6.44
C GLN A 389 -23.16 17.55 -6.66
N ILE A 390 -22.51 18.43 -7.44
CA ILE A 390 -21.07 18.33 -7.76
C ILE A 390 -20.15 18.61 -6.56
N GLU A 391 -20.61 19.43 -5.60
CA GLU A 391 -19.91 19.69 -4.34
C GLU A 391 -20.12 18.53 -3.36
N ALA A 392 -21.37 18.06 -3.20
CA ALA A 392 -21.69 16.95 -2.31
C ALA A 392 -20.98 15.63 -2.70
N ASN A 393 -20.88 15.35 -4.01
CA ASN A 393 -20.20 14.16 -4.54
C ASN A 393 -18.68 14.32 -4.68
N PHE A 394 -18.07 15.38 -4.14
CA PHE A 394 -16.67 15.67 -4.46
C PHE A 394 -15.68 14.61 -3.94
N ALA A 395 -16.02 13.86 -2.88
CA ALA A 395 -15.24 12.70 -2.43
C ALA A 395 -15.13 11.61 -3.51
N LEU A 396 -16.24 11.21 -4.14
CA LEU A 396 -16.27 10.26 -5.26
C LEU A 396 -15.37 10.71 -6.42
N PHE A 397 -15.45 12.00 -6.77
CA PHE A 397 -14.65 12.55 -7.87
C PHE A 397 -13.16 12.66 -7.51
N PHE A 398 -12.84 13.02 -6.27
CA PHE A 398 -11.47 13.12 -5.79
C PHE A 398 -10.81 11.74 -5.73
N GLY A 399 -11.43 10.79 -5.02
CA GLY A 399 -10.91 9.43 -4.83
C GLY A 399 -10.68 8.72 -6.16
N LEU A 400 -11.70 8.64 -7.01
CA LEU A 400 -11.56 7.97 -8.31
C LEU A 400 -10.60 8.70 -9.25
N ALA A 401 -10.52 10.03 -9.23
CA ALA A 401 -9.56 10.72 -10.08
C ALA A 401 -8.12 10.48 -9.62
N VAL A 402 -7.85 10.56 -8.31
CA VAL A 402 -6.51 10.34 -7.74
C VAL A 402 -6.07 8.89 -7.93
N GLN A 403 -6.93 7.90 -7.65
CA GLN A 403 -6.65 6.49 -7.99
C GLN A 403 -6.23 6.35 -9.45
N MET A 404 -7.03 6.86 -10.38
CA MET A 404 -6.75 6.74 -11.81
C MET A 404 -5.41 7.39 -12.21
N TYR A 405 -4.90 8.36 -11.46
CA TYR A 405 -3.55 8.90 -11.64
C TYR A 405 -2.48 8.00 -10.99
N GLU A 406 -2.70 7.49 -9.78
CA GLU A 406 -1.78 6.58 -9.09
C GLU A 406 -1.65 5.21 -9.77
N ASP A 407 -2.69 4.75 -10.46
CA ASP A 407 -2.69 3.62 -11.41
C ASP A 407 -1.68 3.82 -12.57
N THR A 408 -1.20 5.05 -12.81
CA THR A 408 -0.14 5.35 -13.79
C THR A 408 1.27 5.42 -13.18
N LEU A 409 1.40 5.36 -11.86
CA LEU A 409 2.68 5.46 -11.12
C LEU A 409 3.32 4.07 -10.96
N ILE A 410 3.50 3.37 -12.09
CA ILE A 410 4.07 2.02 -12.13
C ILE A 410 5.58 2.11 -12.43
N SER A 411 6.36 1.22 -11.80
CA SER A 411 7.82 1.16 -11.91
C SER A 411 8.27 -0.27 -12.19
N ASP A 412 8.23 -0.61 -13.47
CA ASP A 412 8.34 -1.94 -14.08
C ASP A 412 9.57 -2.11 -15.03
N ASP A 413 10.47 -1.12 -15.07
CA ASP A 413 11.74 -1.18 -15.82
C ASP A 413 12.97 -1.03 -14.92
N SER A 414 12.98 -1.75 -13.79
CA SER A 414 14.19 -1.89 -12.97
C SER A 414 15.23 -2.80 -13.64
N PRO A 415 16.48 -2.84 -13.14
CA PRO A 415 17.47 -3.82 -13.57
C PRO A 415 17.06 -5.27 -13.28
N PHE A 416 16.17 -5.49 -12.30
CA PHE A 416 15.55 -6.79 -12.05
C PHE A 416 14.56 -7.15 -13.16
N ASP A 417 13.64 -6.23 -13.52
CA ASP A 417 12.63 -6.49 -14.56
C ASP A 417 13.27 -6.82 -15.90
N ARG A 418 14.27 -6.04 -16.34
CA ARG A 418 15.01 -6.32 -17.58
C ARG A 418 15.78 -7.64 -17.54
N PHE A 419 16.30 -8.05 -16.38
CA PHE A 419 16.95 -9.35 -16.22
C PHE A 419 15.97 -10.51 -16.35
N GLN A 420 14.78 -10.40 -15.75
CA GLN A 420 13.69 -11.38 -15.92
C GLN A 420 13.12 -11.37 -17.37
N GLU A 421 13.19 -10.24 -18.07
CA GLU A 421 12.90 -10.12 -19.52
C GLU A 421 14.03 -10.65 -20.43
N GLY A 422 15.13 -11.17 -19.86
CA GLY A 422 16.21 -11.85 -20.58
C GLY A 422 17.51 -11.06 -20.75
N ASP A 423 17.60 -9.80 -20.31
CA ASP A 423 18.88 -9.06 -20.24
C ASP A 423 19.71 -9.55 -19.05
N THR A 424 20.39 -10.69 -19.27
CA THR A 424 21.33 -11.29 -18.31
C THR A 424 22.48 -10.36 -17.88
N SER A 425 22.67 -9.20 -18.53
CA SER A 425 23.64 -8.18 -18.13
C SER A 425 23.09 -7.12 -17.16
N ALA A 426 21.77 -7.00 -17.03
CA ALA A 426 21.13 -5.97 -16.21
C ALA A 426 21.39 -6.12 -14.71
N LEU A 427 21.47 -7.36 -14.19
CA LEU A 427 21.91 -7.64 -12.82
C LEU A 427 23.37 -8.06 -12.78
N SER A 428 24.19 -7.29 -12.04
CA SER A 428 25.56 -7.69 -11.70
C SER A 428 25.60 -9.02 -10.92
N ARG A 429 26.73 -9.74 -10.97
CA ARG A 429 26.89 -11.02 -10.26
C ARG A 429 26.55 -10.93 -8.76
N SER A 430 26.96 -9.87 -8.06
CA SER A 430 26.63 -9.67 -6.65
C SER A 430 25.15 -9.37 -6.40
N ALA A 431 24.46 -8.77 -7.38
CA ALA A 431 23.00 -8.59 -7.33
C ALA A 431 22.26 -9.93 -7.54
N GLN A 432 22.76 -10.81 -8.41
CA GLN A 432 22.24 -12.17 -8.58
C GLN A 432 22.50 -13.03 -7.32
N GLU A 433 23.69 -12.92 -6.73
CA GLU A 433 24.01 -13.56 -5.43
C GLU A 433 23.10 -13.03 -4.32
N GLY A 434 22.85 -11.71 -4.24
CA GLY A 434 21.88 -11.11 -3.31
C GLY A 434 20.43 -11.57 -3.54
N LEU A 435 20.00 -11.74 -4.80
CA LEU A 435 18.69 -12.30 -5.16
C LEU A 435 18.56 -13.78 -4.74
N ASN A 436 19.63 -14.57 -4.81
CA ASN A 436 19.64 -15.93 -4.26
C ASN A 436 19.42 -15.90 -2.73
N LEU A 437 20.13 -15.04 -1.99
CA LEU A 437 19.94 -14.89 -0.55
C LEU A 437 18.47 -14.53 -0.22
N PHE A 438 17.89 -13.61 -0.98
CA PHE A 438 16.51 -13.14 -0.81
C PHE A 438 15.46 -14.25 -1.01
N LEU A 439 15.66 -15.12 -2.00
CA LEU A 439 14.74 -16.19 -2.41
C LEU A 439 14.96 -17.52 -1.69
N THR A 440 16.03 -17.68 -0.91
CA THR A 440 16.29 -18.92 -0.17
C THR A 440 15.75 -18.80 1.27
N PRO A 441 15.01 -19.81 1.79
CA PRO A 441 14.64 -19.87 3.21
C PRO A 441 15.88 -19.81 4.11
N ALA A 442 15.76 -19.18 5.28
CA ALA A 442 16.82 -19.20 6.28
C ALA A 442 17.00 -20.63 6.86
N ASP A 443 18.17 -21.23 6.66
CA ASP A 443 18.48 -22.61 7.07
C ASP A 443 19.78 -22.62 7.92
N PRO A 444 19.85 -23.34 9.05
CA PRO A 444 21.09 -23.48 9.83
C PRO A 444 22.32 -23.96 9.04
N ALA A 445 22.12 -24.68 7.93
CA ALA A 445 23.16 -25.18 7.04
C ALA A 445 23.37 -24.32 5.77
N PHE A 446 22.48 -23.38 5.45
CA PHE A 446 22.61 -22.51 4.28
C PHE A 446 22.17 -21.06 4.56
N ALA A 447 23.00 -20.10 4.16
CA ALA A 447 22.75 -18.67 4.35
C ALA A 447 21.63 -18.12 3.45
N GLY A 448 20.39 -18.50 3.71
CA GLY A 448 19.20 -17.87 3.15
C GLY A 448 18.76 -16.61 3.89
N GLY A 449 17.68 -16.01 3.40
CA GLY A 449 17.16 -14.74 3.87
C GLY A 449 15.73 -14.79 4.39
N SER A 450 14.92 -15.79 3.99
CA SER A 450 13.44 -15.83 4.13
C SER A 450 12.70 -14.60 3.59
N CYS A 451 13.36 -13.64 2.92
CA CYS A 451 12.76 -12.35 2.56
C CYS A 451 11.49 -12.51 1.69
N PHE A 452 11.50 -13.49 0.79
CA PHE A 452 10.37 -13.82 -0.09
C PHE A 452 9.12 -14.34 0.66
N ASN A 453 9.24 -14.76 1.93
CA ASN A 453 8.12 -15.22 2.75
C ASN A 453 7.14 -14.08 3.08
N CYS A 454 7.58 -12.82 3.08
CA CYS A 454 6.71 -11.63 3.13
C CYS A 454 6.73 -10.86 1.80
N HIS A 455 7.92 -10.73 1.18
CA HIS A 455 8.14 -9.92 -0.03
C HIS A 455 8.09 -10.76 -1.31
N PHE A 456 6.94 -11.41 -1.53
CA PHE A 456 6.69 -12.29 -2.66
C PHE A 456 6.33 -11.55 -3.96
N GLY A 457 6.33 -12.28 -5.08
CA GLY A 457 5.78 -11.86 -6.36
C GLY A 457 6.58 -10.79 -7.11
N PRO A 458 6.20 -10.45 -8.35
CA PRO A 458 6.77 -9.34 -9.10
C PRO A 458 6.71 -8.00 -8.34
N GLU A 459 5.73 -7.82 -7.46
CA GLU A 459 5.55 -6.63 -6.63
C GLU A 459 6.49 -6.55 -5.41
N PHE A 460 7.16 -7.64 -5.03
CA PHE A 460 7.94 -7.76 -3.78
C PHE A 460 7.14 -7.43 -2.50
N THR A 461 5.88 -7.87 -2.43
CA THR A 461 5.01 -7.83 -1.24
C THR A 461 3.81 -8.76 -1.43
N LYS A 462 3.44 -9.50 -0.37
CA LYS A 462 2.23 -10.34 -0.32
C LYS A 462 0.92 -9.56 -0.16
N ALA A 463 0.97 -8.28 0.20
CA ALA A 463 -0.21 -7.47 0.52
C ALA A 463 -0.99 -6.97 -0.73
N THR A 464 -1.07 -7.79 -1.79
CA THR A 464 -1.51 -7.40 -3.14
C THR A 464 -2.78 -8.11 -3.60
N VAL A 465 -3.49 -7.50 -4.54
CA VAL A 465 -4.68 -8.10 -5.19
C VAL A 465 -4.33 -9.36 -5.99
N SER A 466 -3.09 -9.46 -6.51
CA SER A 466 -2.60 -10.64 -7.22
C SER A 466 -2.48 -11.87 -6.30
N ASN A 467 -2.09 -11.64 -5.04
CA ASN A 467 -1.81 -12.66 -4.03
C ASN A 467 -3.06 -12.97 -3.19
N VAL A 468 -3.56 -12.03 -2.37
CA VAL A 468 -4.68 -12.27 -1.44
C VAL A 468 -6.07 -12.03 -2.06
N GLY A 469 -6.14 -11.46 -3.27
CA GLY A 469 -7.40 -11.02 -3.90
C GLY A 469 -8.16 -12.07 -4.71
N ARG A 470 -7.81 -13.37 -4.65
CA ARG A 470 -8.33 -14.40 -5.57
C ARG A 470 -9.04 -15.57 -4.86
N VAL A 471 -10.37 -15.61 -5.00
CA VAL A 471 -11.26 -16.46 -4.19
C VAL A 471 -11.63 -17.83 -4.79
N ASN A 472 -10.97 -18.28 -5.86
CA ASN A 472 -11.32 -19.53 -6.58
C ASN A 472 -10.08 -20.27 -7.09
N PHE A 473 -9.66 -21.38 -6.46
CA PHE A 473 -8.63 -22.27 -6.99
C PHE A 473 -8.82 -23.75 -6.65
N THR A 474 -8.37 -24.61 -7.56
CA THR A 474 -8.09 -26.02 -7.35
C THR A 474 -6.64 -26.29 -7.75
N GLY A 475 -5.76 -26.45 -6.76
CA GLY A 475 -4.30 -26.52 -6.90
C GLY A 475 -3.63 -26.02 -5.61
N ASP A 476 -2.30 -25.97 -5.57
CA ASP A 476 -1.53 -25.64 -4.36
C ASP A 476 -1.46 -24.12 -4.04
N LEU A 477 -2.63 -23.46 -4.19
CA LEU A 477 -3.12 -22.17 -3.69
C LEU A 477 -2.24 -20.89 -3.74
N PRO A 478 -2.81 -19.73 -4.16
CA PRO A 478 -2.43 -18.44 -3.59
C PRO A 478 -3.04 -18.27 -2.19
N GLU A 479 -2.47 -17.38 -1.38
CA GLU A 479 -2.88 -17.17 0.02
C GLU A 479 -4.32 -16.62 0.16
N GLN A 480 -5.01 -17.04 1.21
CA GLN A 480 -6.27 -16.40 1.62
C GLN A 480 -6.01 -15.03 2.25
N ILE A 481 -7.08 -14.26 2.48
CA ILE A 481 -7.03 -13.00 3.24
C ILE A 481 -6.85 -13.25 4.75
N ILE A 482 -7.34 -14.39 5.24
CA ILE A 482 -7.28 -14.83 6.64
C ILE A 482 -6.53 -16.16 6.64
N GLU A 483 -5.33 -16.18 7.22
CA GLU A 483 -4.42 -17.34 7.20
C GLU A 483 -3.97 -17.74 8.61
N ARG A 484 -3.29 -18.89 8.73
CA ARG A 484 -2.80 -19.42 10.00
C ARG A 484 -1.31 -19.76 9.93
N MET A 485 -0.54 -19.30 10.92
CA MET A 485 0.86 -19.68 11.12
C MET A 485 1.20 -19.76 12.61
N ASP A 486 2.29 -20.42 12.96
CA ASP A 486 2.84 -20.37 14.31
C ASP A 486 3.47 -19.00 14.59
N MET A 487 3.16 -18.43 15.76
CA MET A 487 3.84 -17.22 16.24
C MET A 487 5.21 -17.59 16.81
N ASN A 488 6.02 -16.58 17.11
CA ASN A 488 7.36 -16.78 17.67
C ASN A 488 7.35 -17.49 19.06
N ASP A 489 6.23 -17.46 19.78
CA ASP A 489 6.01 -18.26 21.01
C ASP A 489 5.74 -19.77 20.77
N GLY A 490 5.70 -20.21 19.51
CA GLY A 490 5.45 -21.61 19.14
C GLY A 490 3.99 -22.04 19.21
N HIS A 491 3.04 -21.10 19.18
CA HIS A 491 1.60 -21.41 19.22
C HIS A 491 0.83 -20.77 18.05
N GLY A 492 0.25 -21.60 17.18
CA GLY A 492 -0.51 -21.18 16.00
C GLY A 492 -1.64 -20.18 16.25
N ALA A 493 -1.55 -19.04 15.58
CA ALA A 493 -2.55 -17.97 15.55
C ALA A 493 -3.09 -17.76 14.13
N THR A 494 -4.29 -17.17 14.03
CA THR A 494 -4.85 -16.70 12.75
C THR A 494 -4.54 -15.21 12.56
N TYR A 495 -4.26 -14.77 11.33
CA TYR A 495 -3.81 -13.41 11.02
C TYR A 495 -4.28 -12.92 9.63
N ASP A 496 -4.17 -11.62 9.37
CA ASP A 496 -4.47 -11.00 8.07
C ASP A 496 -3.26 -11.11 7.12
N SER A 497 -3.38 -11.81 5.99
CA SER A 497 -2.26 -12.06 5.09
C SER A 497 -1.62 -10.80 4.51
N GLY A 498 -0.29 -10.78 4.47
CA GLY A 498 0.50 -9.61 4.09
C GLY A 498 0.66 -8.54 5.19
N PHE A 499 0.08 -8.75 6.39
CA PHE A 499 0.28 -7.91 7.58
C PHE A 499 1.04 -8.70 8.65
N TYR A 500 2.22 -8.21 9.05
CA TYR A 500 3.12 -8.92 9.97
C TYR A 500 3.65 -8.00 11.07
N ASN A 501 3.81 -8.52 12.28
CA ASN A 501 4.54 -7.86 13.36
C ASN A 501 5.98 -8.38 13.32
N ILE A 502 6.93 -7.47 13.13
CA ILE A 502 8.36 -7.77 12.99
C ILE A 502 9.21 -7.22 14.15
N GLY A 503 8.58 -6.73 15.22
CA GLY A 503 9.30 -6.25 16.41
C GLY A 503 10.01 -4.91 16.22
N VAL A 504 9.40 -3.95 15.50
CA VAL A 504 9.96 -2.59 15.31
C VAL A 504 9.85 -1.73 16.58
N ARG A 505 8.75 -1.88 17.32
CA ARG A 505 8.38 -1.22 18.58
C ARG A 505 7.51 -2.20 19.41
N PRO A 506 7.32 -1.97 20.72
CA PRO A 506 6.27 -2.62 21.51
C PRO A 506 4.91 -2.51 20.83
N THR A 507 4.17 -3.61 20.78
CA THR A 507 2.84 -3.71 20.13
C THR A 507 1.83 -2.65 20.60
N GLU A 508 1.88 -2.26 21.87
CA GLU A 508 0.99 -1.27 22.48
C GLU A 508 1.27 0.18 22.08
N GLU A 509 2.43 0.49 21.49
CA GLU A 509 2.75 1.85 21.01
C GLU A 509 2.06 2.18 19.68
N ASP A 510 1.79 1.16 18.84
CA ASP A 510 0.95 1.29 17.65
C ASP A 510 0.40 -0.10 17.26
N LEU A 511 -0.90 -0.32 17.53
CA LEU A 511 -1.60 -1.57 17.24
C LEU A 511 -1.63 -1.92 15.74
N GLY A 512 -1.36 -0.98 14.83
CA GLY A 512 -1.36 -1.21 13.39
C GLY A 512 -2.71 -1.74 12.90
N ARG A 513 -2.71 -2.95 12.34
CA ARG A 513 -3.90 -3.68 11.86
C ARG A 513 -4.88 -4.08 12.96
N GLY A 514 -4.44 -4.14 14.21
CA GLY A 514 -5.26 -4.45 15.39
C GLY A 514 -6.19 -3.33 15.85
N GLY A 515 -5.98 -2.10 15.36
CA GLY A 515 -6.86 -0.95 15.64
C GLY A 515 -8.27 -1.10 15.05
N SER A 516 -9.14 -0.11 15.34
CA SER A 516 -10.53 -0.06 14.85
C SER A 516 -10.78 1.08 13.86
N ASP A 517 -11.83 0.95 13.06
CA ASP A 517 -12.42 2.05 12.29
C ASP A 517 -13.27 2.99 13.17
N PRO A 518 -13.64 4.20 12.68
CA PRO A 518 -14.43 5.17 13.45
C PRO A 518 -15.84 4.71 13.86
N PHE A 519 -16.31 3.58 13.32
CA PHE A 519 -17.61 2.99 13.65
C PHE A 519 -17.50 1.94 14.76
N GLY A 520 -16.27 1.65 15.23
CA GLY A 520 -15.98 0.75 16.34
C GLY A 520 -15.72 -0.70 15.94
N TYR A 521 -15.63 -1.01 14.63
CA TYR A 521 -15.26 -2.36 14.18
C TYR A 521 -13.73 -2.47 13.99
N PRO A 522 -13.10 -3.62 14.28
CA PRO A 522 -11.67 -3.82 14.04
C PRO A 522 -11.30 -3.58 12.57
N LEU A 523 -10.07 -3.16 12.27
CA LEU A 523 -9.56 -3.07 10.90
C LEU A 523 -9.24 -4.45 10.32
N SER A 524 -8.74 -5.36 11.16
CA SER A 524 -8.45 -6.76 10.79
C SER A 524 -9.69 -7.54 10.34
N PHE A 525 -9.56 -8.25 9.22
CA PHE A 525 -10.56 -9.20 8.74
C PHE A 525 -10.63 -10.46 9.60
N THR A 526 -9.50 -10.86 10.20
CA THR A 526 -9.42 -11.94 11.18
C THR A 526 -10.18 -11.60 12.47
N ALA A 527 -10.01 -10.40 13.01
CA ALA A 527 -10.76 -9.93 14.19
C ALA A 527 -12.27 -9.90 13.92
N ARG A 528 -12.67 -9.36 12.76
CA ARG A 528 -14.05 -9.40 12.26
C ARG A 528 -14.58 -10.84 12.15
N ALA A 529 -13.77 -11.77 11.65
CA ALA A 529 -14.14 -13.19 11.57
C ALA A 529 -14.30 -13.85 12.94
N LEU A 530 -13.45 -13.51 13.93
CA LEU A 530 -13.59 -13.97 15.31
C LEU A 530 -14.87 -13.42 15.97
N MET A 531 -15.23 -12.16 15.71
CA MET A 531 -16.50 -11.59 16.15
C MET A 531 -17.68 -12.37 15.57
N LEU A 532 -17.66 -12.70 14.27
CA LEU A 532 -18.69 -13.52 13.61
C LEU A 532 -18.76 -14.94 14.20
N GLN A 533 -17.61 -15.59 14.44
CA GLN A 533 -17.53 -16.92 15.06
C GLN A 533 -18.16 -16.91 16.48
N ASN A 534 -17.95 -15.84 17.23
CA ASN A 534 -18.53 -15.63 18.56
C ASN A 534 -19.99 -15.12 18.53
N GLY A 535 -20.66 -15.17 17.38
CA GLY A 535 -22.10 -14.85 17.23
C GLY A 535 -22.44 -13.36 17.07
N THR A 536 -21.44 -12.48 16.96
CA THR A 536 -21.65 -11.06 16.64
C THR A 536 -22.15 -10.93 15.21
N LYS A 537 -23.00 -9.93 14.93
CA LYS A 537 -23.42 -9.60 13.57
C LYS A 537 -22.75 -8.31 13.13
N LEU A 538 -21.96 -8.38 12.06
CA LEU A 538 -21.49 -7.20 11.34
C LEU A 538 -22.61 -6.73 10.38
N PRO A 539 -22.78 -5.42 10.17
CA PRO A 539 -23.79 -4.91 9.23
C PRO A 539 -23.31 -4.91 7.77
N PHE A 540 -22.09 -5.38 7.51
CA PHE A 540 -21.41 -5.47 6.21
C PHE A 540 -20.72 -6.83 6.04
N PRO A 541 -20.33 -7.23 4.81
CA PRO A 541 -19.60 -8.47 4.55
C PRO A 541 -18.19 -8.50 5.15
N ASN A 542 -17.71 -9.68 5.53
CA ASN A 542 -16.30 -9.93 5.84
C ASN A 542 -15.79 -11.05 4.92
N PRO A 543 -14.49 -11.07 4.56
CA PRO A 543 -13.87 -12.23 3.91
C PRO A 543 -14.18 -13.54 4.65
N ALA A 544 -14.39 -14.60 3.87
CA ALA A 544 -14.61 -15.93 4.39
C ALA A 544 -13.31 -16.48 5.01
N ASN A 545 -13.45 -17.14 6.16
CA ASN A 545 -12.36 -17.79 6.87
C ASN A 545 -12.42 -19.31 6.59
N ILE A 546 -11.61 -19.81 5.66
CA ILE A 546 -11.74 -21.16 5.10
C ILE A 546 -10.57 -22.03 5.57
N CYS A 547 -10.82 -23.24 6.07
CA CYS A 547 -9.74 -24.19 6.34
C CYS A 547 -9.00 -24.58 5.05
N GLY A 548 -7.68 -24.77 5.13
CA GLY A 548 -6.88 -25.35 4.04
C GLY A 548 -7.27 -26.78 3.61
N ASP A 549 -8.25 -27.40 4.26
CA ASP A 549 -8.87 -28.66 3.82
C ASP A 549 -9.94 -28.46 2.72
N GLY A 550 -10.32 -27.21 2.45
CA GLY A 550 -11.36 -26.80 1.49
C GLY A 550 -12.79 -27.22 1.87
N LYS A 551 -13.02 -27.73 3.08
CA LYS A 551 -14.25 -28.44 3.50
C LYS A 551 -14.84 -27.91 4.80
N THR A 552 -13.98 -27.46 5.72
CA THR A 552 -14.41 -26.95 7.03
C THR A 552 -14.52 -25.43 6.96
N GLN A 553 -15.74 -24.90 7.11
CA GLN A 553 -16.02 -23.46 7.13
C GLN A 553 -17.05 -23.12 8.21
N PRO A 554 -16.84 -22.07 9.03
CA PRO A 554 -15.59 -21.30 9.16
C PRO A 554 -14.46 -22.15 9.79
N CYS A 555 -13.20 -21.77 9.56
CA CYS A 555 -12.07 -22.37 10.27
C CYS A 555 -12.12 -22.03 11.78
N PRO A 556 -12.04 -23.00 12.70
CA PRO A 556 -12.08 -22.72 14.14
C PRO A 556 -10.87 -21.90 14.63
N MET A 557 -11.10 -20.63 14.98
CA MET A 557 -10.10 -19.73 15.54
C MET A 557 -10.14 -19.77 17.07
N ASN A 558 -9.03 -20.18 17.68
CA ASN A 558 -8.82 -20.13 19.14
C ASN A 558 -7.92 -18.96 19.58
N ARG A 559 -7.18 -18.36 18.64
CA ARG A 559 -6.19 -17.30 18.85
C ARG A 559 -6.06 -16.47 17.57
N VAL A 560 -5.90 -15.16 17.70
CA VAL A 560 -5.56 -14.24 16.61
C VAL A 560 -4.23 -13.54 16.91
N ALA A 561 -3.53 -13.11 15.85
CA ALA A 561 -2.32 -12.29 15.94
C ALA A 561 -2.42 -11.16 14.91
N ILE A 562 -2.77 -9.97 15.41
CA ILE A 562 -3.17 -8.81 14.59
C ILE A 562 -2.56 -7.50 15.11
N ASP A 563 -2.25 -7.43 16.40
CA ASP A 563 -1.73 -6.23 17.06
C ASP A 563 -0.24 -6.03 16.76
N GLY A 564 0.13 -4.79 16.45
CA GLY A 564 1.48 -4.43 16.01
C GLY A 564 1.84 -4.98 14.63
N THR A 565 0.87 -5.54 13.89
CA THR A 565 1.07 -6.02 12.52
C THR A 565 0.84 -4.88 11.52
N PHE A 566 1.71 -4.80 10.50
CA PHE A 566 1.67 -3.74 9.50
C PHE A 566 1.78 -4.29 8.08
N LYS A 567 1.19 -3.58 7.12
CA LYS A 567 1.17 -3.96 5.71
C LYS A 567 2.59 -4.05 5.16
N THR A 568 2.93 -5.21 4.59
CA THR A 568 4.21 -5.43 3.91
C THR A 568 4.39 -4.39 2.79
N PRO A 569 5.45 -3.56 2.81
CA PRO A 569 5.73 -2.61 1.75
C PRO A 569 6.33 -3.34 0.54
N SER A 570 6.07 -2.83 -0.67
CA SER A 570 6.85 -3.23 -1.85
C SER A 570 8.30 -2.78 -1.67
N LEU A 571 9.26 -3.63 -2.06
CA LEU A 571 10.68 -3.26 -2.07
C LEU A 571 11.12 -2.57 -3.37
N ARG A 572 10.19 -2.29 -4.30
CA ARG A 572 10.47 -1.52 -5.51
C ARG A 572 10.78 -0.07 -5.15
N ASN A 573 11.85 0.47 -5.73
CA ASN A 573 12.42 1.79 -5.42
C ASN A 573 12.88 2.00 -3.96
N VAL A 574 13.03 0.94 -3.15
CA VAL A 574 13.32 1.07 -1.71
C VAL A 574 14.61 1.85 -1.41
N GLU A 575 15.63 1.81 -2.28
CA GLU A 575 16.87 2.60 -2.11
C GLU A 575 16.66 4.13 -2.19
N LEU A 576 15.47 4.60 -2.60
CA LEU A 576 15.10 6.01 -2.76
C LEU A 576 14.08 6.50 -1.73
N THR A 577 13.53 5.61 -0.90
CA THR A 577 12.36 5.89 -0.03
C THR A 577 12.68 5.66 1.45
N GLY A 578 13.88 6.07 1.86
CA GLY A 578 14.27 6.13 3.28
C GLY A 578 13.80 7.44 3.95
N PRO A 579 13.58 7.43 5.28
CA PRO A 579 13.90 6.35 6.22
C PRO A 579 12.85 5.23 6.23
N TYR A 580 13.15 4.13 6.93
CA TYR A 580 12.49 2.83 6.76
C TYR A 580 11.64 2.39 7.96
N PHE A 581 10.71 1.46 7.71
CA PHE A 581 9.59 1.02 8.56
C PHE A 581 8.50 2.08 8.77
N HIS A 582 7.38 1.67 9.37
CA HIS A 582 6.20 2.51 9.61
C HIS A 582 6.47 3.69 10.55
N ASN A 583 7.47 3.58 11.45
CA ASN A 583 7.93 4.66 12.32
C ASN A 583 9.11 5.45 11.73
N GLY A 584 9.64 5.04 10.56
CA GLY A 584 10.82 5.63 9.95
C GLY A 584 12.10 5.49 10.79
N GLY A 585 12.20 4.51 11.70
CA GLY A 585 13.26 4.45 12.72
C GLY A 585 14.67 4.08 12.23
N GLN A 586 14.86 3.80 10.94
CA GLN A 586 16.13 3.40 10.33
C GLN A 586 16.48 4.30 9.14
N ALA A 587 17.68 4.89 9.09
CA ALA A 587 18.07 5.78 7.99
C ALA A 587 18.66 5.06 6.76
N THR A 588 19.09 3.81 6.90
CA THR A 588 19.81 3.07 5.84
C THR A 588 19.33 1.63 5.73
N LEU A 589 19.39 1.07 4.52
CA LEU A 589 19.11 -0.35 4.30
C LEU A 589 20.05 -1.29 5.07
N MET A 590 21.26 -0.83 5.43
CA MET A 590 22.16 -1.60 6.30
C MET A 590 21.60 -1.75 7.71
N GLN A 591 21.05 -0.69 8.29
CA GLN A 591 20.39 -0.76 9.61
C GLN A 591 19.13 -1.65 9.59
N VAL A 592 18.42 -1.69 8.45
CA VAL A 592 17.30 -2.63 8.21
C VAL A 592 17.81 -4.08 8.13
N LEU A 593 18.95 -4.34 7.48
CA LEU A 593 19.56 -5.68 7.44
C LEU A 593 20.12 -6.10 8.82
N ASP A 594 20.72 -5.18 9.58
CA ASP A 594 21.15 -5.41 10.96
C ASP A 594 19.94 -5.84 11.83
N PHE A 595 18.80 -5.13 11.70
CA PHE A 595 17.53 -5.42 12.38
C PHE A 595 17.02 -6.84 12.12
N TYR A 596 16.91 -7.25 10.85
CA TYR A 596 16.48 -8.62 10.52
C TYR A 596 17.53 -9.69 10.87
N THR A 597 18.81 -9.31 11.02
CA THR A 597 19.87 -10.26 11.41
C THR A 597 19.80 -10.63 12.89
N ARG A 598 19.46 -9.66 13.77
CA ARG A 598 19.23 -9.89 15.21
C ARG A 598 17.81 -10.35 15.57
N GLY A 599 16.93 -10.51 14.57
CA GLY A 599 15.56 -11.02 14.77
C GLY A 599 14.59 -9.98 15.34
N GLY A 600 14.71 -8.71 14.95
CA GLY A 600 13.89 -7.61 15.45
C GLY A 600 14.47 -6.92 16.69
N ASP A 601 13.94 -5.74 17.02
CA ASP A 601 14.35 -4.95 18.20
C ASP A 601 13.50 -5.30 19.44
N PHE A 602 12.21 -5.59 19.26
CA PHE A 602 11.24 -5.87 20.33
C PHE A 602 10.70 -7.31 20.28
N HIS A 603 11.57 -8.26 19.97
CA HIS A 603 11.25 -9.68 19.76
C HIS A 603 10.58 -10.32 20.99
N GLU A 604 11.24 -10.27 22.15
CA GLU A 604 10.76 -10.87 23.41
C GLU A 604 9.45 -10.25 23.90
N HIS A 605 9.23 -8.96 23.62
CA HIS A 605 8.03 -8.23 24.00
C HIS A 605 6.84 -8.60 23.11
N ASN A 606 7.06 -8.64 21.79
CA ASN A 606 6.01 -8.90 20.81
C ASN A 606 5.76 -10.41 20.58
N ILE A 607 6.49 -11.32 21.24
CA ILE A 607 6.58 -12.78 20.96
C ILE A 607 5.22 -13.50 20.72
N ALA A 608 4.14 -13.01 21.34
CA ALA A 608 2.77 -13.52 21.21
C ALA A 608 2.01 -13.07 19.93
N THR A 609 2.61 -12.18 19.13
CA THR A 609 2.08 -11.66 17.85
C THR A 609 3.15 -11.54 16.77
N LEU A 610 4.43 -11.68 17.15
CA LEU A 610 5.59 -11.63 16.29
C LEU A 610 5.59 -12.83 15.32
N ASP A 611 5.88 -12.54 14.06
CA ASP A 611 6.06 -13.51 13.00
C ASP A 611 7.20 -14.51 13.33
N SER A 612 7.05 -15.77 12.94
CA SER A 612 8.00 -16.84 13.27
C SER A 612 9.27 -16.87 12.41
N ASP A 613 9.29 -16.22 11.23
CA ASP A 613 10.53 -16.01 10.44
C ASP A 613 11.47 -14.97 11.09
N ILE A 614 10.97 -14.18 12.05
CA ILE A 614 11.71 -13.09 12.68
C ILE A 614 12.60 -13.65 13.81
N GLN A 615 13.75 -14.19 13.41
CA GLN A 615 14.67 -14.94 14.29
C GLN A 615 16.12 -14.44 14.23
N THR A 616 16.84 -14.61 15.35
CA THR A 616 18.29 -14.40 15.45
C THR A 616 19.04 -15.37 14.55
N ARG A 617 19.85 -14.86 13.61
CA ARG A 617 20.64 -15.72 12.69
C ARG A 617 21.83 -16.45 13.34
N SER A 618 21.96 -16.37 14.66
CA SER A 618 22.95 -17.03 15.51
C SER A 618 22.38 -18.16 16.40
N ALA A 619 21.06 -18.23 16.58
CA ALA A 619 20.43 -19.06 17.62
C ALA A 619 20.46 -20.59 17.35
N SER A 620 20.90 -21.01 16.16
CA SER A 620 20.92 -22.41 15.72
C SER A 620 22.26 -23.13 15.91
N SER A 621 23.19 -22.60 16.72
CA SER A 621 24.37 -23.38 17.13
C SER A 621 24.99 -22.99 18.47
N THR A 622 24.80 -23.87 19.46
CA THR A 622 25.81 -24.07 20.50
C THR A 622 27.16 -24.33 19.83
N SER A 623 28.21 -23.59 20.22
CA SER A 623 29.59 -23.59 19.67
C SER A 623 29.89 -22.80 18.38
N TRP A 624 29.95 -21.46 18.51
CA TRP A 624 30.79 -20.60 17.65
C TRP A 624 31.92 -19.93 18.46
N THR A 625 32.99 -20.68 18.75
CA THR A 625 34.20 -20.14 19.39
C THR A 625 35.11 -19.42 18.39
N SER A 626 34.81 -18.14 18.15
CA SER A 626 35.74 -17.01 17.87
C SER A 626 36.85 -17.13 16.79
N SER A 627 36.94 -18.20 16.00
CA SER A 627 38.11 -18.50 15.15
C SER A 627 37.85 -18.59 13.63
N SER A 628 36.63 -18.32 13.18
CA SER A 628 36.16 -18.60 11.81
C SER A 628 35.57 -17.40 11.03
N ARG A 629 35.84 -16.14 11.45
CA ARG A 629 35.51 -14.93 10.64
C ARG A 629 36.42 -14.80 9.40
N SER A 630 36.16 -15.61 8.37
CA SER A 630 36.69 -15.39 7.02
C SER A 630 36.16 -14.05 6.45
N PRO A 631 37.00 -13.19 5.84
CA PRO A 631 36.57 -11.84 5.41
C PRO A 631 35.47 -11.78 4.33
N THR A 632 35.15 -12.92 3.69
CA THR A 632 34.27 -13.00 2.52
C THR A 632 32.77 -12.90 2.86
N SER A 633 32.30 -13.52 3.95
CA SER A 633 30.87 -13.47 4.33
C SER A 633 30.42 -12.04 4.63
N ALA A 634 31.24 -11.28 5.37
CA ALA A 634 31.05 -9.87 5.65
C ALA A 634 31.16 -8.94 4.42
N SER A 635 31.32 -9.49 3.21
CA SER A 635 31.30 -8.75 1.93
C SER A 635 30.09 -9.09 1.05
N ALA A 636 29.51 -10.30 1.17
CA ALA A 636 28.36 -10.74 0.38
C ALA A 636 27.09 -9.93 0.71
N GLY A 637 26.78 -9.74 2.00
CA GLY A 637 25.62 -8.95 2.45
C GLY A 637 25.70 -7.43 2.20
N ARG A 638 26.74 -6.93 1.50
CA ARG A 638 26.93 -5.48 1.29
C ARG A 638 26.15 -4.89 0.13
N ARG A 639 25.48 -5.71 -0.68
CA ARG A 639 24.65 -5.26 -1.81
C ARG A 639 23.42 -6.16 -1.94
N LEU A 640 22.27 -5.63 -1.54
CA LEU A 640 21.01 -6.07 -2.17
C LEU A 640 21.10 -5.79 -3.68
N PRO A 641 20.36 -6.51 -4.53
CA PRO A 641 20.20 -6.11 -5.92
C PRO A 641 19.64 -4.67 -5.97
N SER A 642 20.19 -3.83 -6.86
CA SER A 642 19.64 -2.50 -7.10
C SER A 642 18.33 -2.64 -7.88
N ILE A 643 17.21 -2.72 -7.16
CA ILE A 643 15.85 -2.77 -7.71
C ILE A 643 15.42 -1.36 -8.21
N THR A 644 16.30 -0.36 -8.12
CA THR A 644 16.11 0.97 -8.73
C THR A 644 16.60 1.03 -10.18
N PRO A 645 15.88 1.73 -11.09
CA PRO A 645 16.39 2.02 -12.43
C PRO A 645 17.62 2.94 -12.36
N SER A 646 18.74 2.49 -12.90
CA SER A 646 19.94 3.32 -13.10
C SER A 646 19.66 4.41 -14.14
N CYS A 647 19.25 5.60 -13.68
CA CYS A 647 18.89 6.72 -14.54
C CYS A 647 20.12 7.26 -15.30
N SER A 648 20.36 6.70 -16.49
CA SER A 648 21.49 7.05 -17.34
C SER A 648 21.47 8.53 -17.72
N SER A 649 22.51 9.25 -17.33
CA SER A 649 22.51 10.71 -17.22
C SER A 649 22.67 11.44 -18.56
N ARG A 650 21.59 11.50 -19.36
CA ARG A 650 21.55 12.39 -20.56
C ARG A 650 20.28 13.20 -20.80
N THR A 651 19.15 12.91 -20.17
CA THR A 651 17.89 13.69 -20.32
C THR A 651 17.47 14.46 -19.06
N ALA A 652 17.89 14.03 -17.86
CA ALA A 652 17.55 14.70 -16.60
C ALA A 652 18.40 15.97 -16.33
N ARG A 653 18.25 17.03 -17.15
CA ARG A 653 18.79 18.36 -16.87
C ARG A 653 17.69 19.43 -16.89
N ARG A 654 17.65 20.23 -15.82
CA ARG A 654 16.73 21.37 -15.56
C ARG A 654 15.26 21.02 -15.31
N ALA A 655 15.00 20.47 -14.13
CA ALA A 655 13.74 20.64 -13.41
C ALA A 655 13.98 21.21 -11.99
N THR A 656 14.96 22.10 -11.85
CA THR A 656 15.20 22.85 -10.60
C THR A 656 14.11 23.91 -10.43
N ALA A 657 13.08 23.58 -9.66
CA ALA A 657 12.18 24.58 -9.10
C ALA A 657 12.99 25.49 -8.16
N HIS A 658 13.25 26.72 -8.58
CA HIS A 658 13.62 27.77 -7.64
C HIS A 658 12.39 28.14 -6.82
N ARG A 659 12.61 28.43 -5.54
CA ARG A 659 11.62 29.04 -4.64
C ARG A 659 11.24 30.44 -5.12
#